data_AF-A0A9X3XD09-F1
#
_entry.id   AF-A0A9X3XD09-F1
#
_cell.length_a   1.000
_cell.length_b   1.000
_cell.length_c   1.000
_cell.angle_alpha   90.00
_cell.angle_beta   90.00
_cell.angle_gamma   90.00
#
_symmetry.space_group_name_H-M   'P 1'
#
loop_
_entity.id
_entity.type
_entity.pdbx_description
1 polymer ?
#
loop_
_entity_poly.entity_id
_entity_poly.type
_entity_poly.pdbx_seq_one_letter_code
_entity_poly.pdbx_strand_id
1 'polypeptide(L)'
;MPSTSPFPIPVSALKPVACGSTLWRSGGVLRATIFLKLTVSLTHERTAWPTTAIDLVREEKNRDKSPASSVLEATETAPYLPSAGVLLSGHAYAPGGRPVPALSARLAIFRERGLLDKTLHVFGDRAANTPQSPRPFDRMPLIYERAAQTDDNPVGVSPSAPTLPNLLDPRGPTRTAGFGPYGRYWPHRRRLLGNVDRKRLEGVVADIPDGFDFRWYNPAPPDQQIEFLRGEEWIVLDGMHPSLPRVQSRLPLVRAKACTFLVGPGGPGQGRVIDLTADLLVIDADRLVASIVFRGNFAFDRLETVPQLRAFADVELPGNPIRWPDAAEVMRAKAPGPVVPAAAPAPAADIFTTLPVRDEKSTSRAVLPFQPRPPGAPTVLPPNSPPLPPRPRVDPDDDPLMHTQAIDPAEPPSRPAMPFLSASPGPAAQARAALGMPPAPPPPLPRPVRRDDDEDATRAIDLAELEAKRAAAATPFEKAGDRAPGSARLPPPVVPAPPAMVQAPPPVVPAPPVTVQAPPPVVPAPPPMVQAPPPVVPAPPATVQAPPPVVLAPPPMVQAPPPVAPAPPATVQAPPPVVPAPPATVQVPPAPLQVLGTAPAAAPEAASAAASASAAAAAPAAAPAPAPEETGIRATVLARLRAGERNPLHGLSVAGADLSNLDLKGANLSGHDLGGAKLSGANLEGARLSGTRLVDADLDGADLRSADLKAADLSRASLAKTRLDGASIEQAIFASARGSGATFDGCRGRAPVFARGTWDGATFRALDALSADFSGASLEAAVFERAVLPEIKLVDARGKGASFQGARLDQAHVEGAALTDTNFHEVDAKGSTWENAALAGSSFEGARLDGAVLTRATCEGTKFLRANLKGANLGRVQADRANLDGANLDGADLRQARMHEARFEGANLQNVIAGRADLSRSHLVSADLTNANFRAALLSGSSLAKAKLDGADLRDADLRRCTLSGASRSGTKLMGANIRDAVDD
;
A
#
# COMPACT_ATOMS: atom_id res chain seq x y z
N MET A 1 -27.36 9.60 -2.26
CA MET A 1 -27.40 8.52 -3.26
C MET A 1 -26.90 7.25 -2.58
N PRO A 2 -27.67 6.15 -2.51
CA PRO A 2 -27.19 4.94 -1.84
C PRO A 2 -25.99 4.39 -2.62
N SER A 3 -24.86 4.26 -1.91
CA SER A 3 -23.58 3.73 -2.40
C SER A 3 -23.79 2.39 -3.11
N THR A 4 -23.81 2.39 -4.45
CA THR A 4 -23.77 1.16 -5.26
C THR A 4 -22.33 0.68 -5.32
N SER A 5 -22.13 -0.63 -5.10
CA SER A 5 -20.81 -1.25 -5.30
C SER A 5 -20.32 -0.94 -6.72
N PRO A 6 -19.03 -0.58 -6.91
CA PRO A 6 -18.46 -0.35 -8.24
C PRO A 6 -18.36 -1.63 -9.10
N PHE A 7 -18.57 -2.80 -8.50
CA PHE A 7 -18.50 -4.11 -9.16
C PHE A 7 -19.89 -4.74 -9.33
N PRO A 8 -20.13 -5.50 -10.42
CA PRO A 8 -21.41 -6.12 -10.72
C PRO A 8 -21.84 -7.13 -9.65
N ILE A 9 -20.90 -7.89 -9.09
CA ILE A 9 -21.10 -8.70 -7.87
C ILE A 9 -20.20 -8.09 -6.79
N PRO A 10 -20.74 -7.49 -5.71
CA PRO A 10 -19.95 -7.07 -4.57
C PRO A 10 -19.28 -8.30 -3.97
N VAL A 11 -17.97 -8.25 -3.83
CA VAL A 11 -17.18 -9.30 -3.17
C VAL A 11 -16.78 -8.77 -1.80
N SER A 12 -17.03 -9.56 -0.75
CA SER A 12 -16.65 -9.22 0.61
C SER A 12 -15.29 -9.87 0.92
N ALA A 13 -14.28 -9.04 1.17
CA ALA A 13 -12.99 -9.51 1.65
C ALA A 13 -13.09 -9.92 3.13
N LEU A 14 -12.57 -11.10 3.49
CA LEU A 14 -12.59 -11.58 4.88
C LEU A 14 -11.38 -11.07 5.71
N LYS A 15 -10.28 -10.76 5.04
CA LYS A 15 -9.07 -10.11 5.56
C LYS A 15 -8.81 -8.81 4.78
N PRO A 16 -7.89 -7.92 5.20
CA PRO A 16 -7.56 -6.69 4.45
C PRO A 16 -6.87 -7.00 3.12
N VAL A 17 -7.66 -7.37 2.11
CA VAL A 17 -7.27 -7.57 0.71
C VAL A 17 -8.27 -6.83 -0.18
N ALA A 18 -7.81 -6.31 -1.32
CA ALA A 18 -8.72 -5.71 -2.28
C ALA A 18 -9.37 -6.82 -3.12
N CYS A 19 -10.68 -6.73 -3.35
CA CYS A 19 -11.42 -7.71 -4.14
C CYS A 19 -12.44 -7.05 -5.06
N GLY A 20 -12.85 -7.78 -6.09
CA GLY A 20 -13.79 -7.28 -7.08
C GLY A 20 -14.29 -8.38 -7.99
N SER A 21 -15.16 -8.03 -8.93
CA SER A 21 -15.66 -8.98 -9.92
C SER A 21 -15.89 -8.35 -11.28
N THR A 22 -15.95 -9.17 -12.32
CA THR A 22 -16.44 -8.78 -13.65
C THR A 22 -17.33 -9.88 -14.23
N LEU A 23 -18.25 -9.47 -15.10
CA LEU A 23 -19.15 -10.38 -15.82
C LEU A 23 -18.78 -10.42 -17.29
N TRP A 24 -18.83 -11.61 -17.88
CA TRP A 24 -18.51 -11.78 -19.28
C TRP A 24 -19.19 -13.01 -19.88
N ARG A 25 -19.33 -13.02 -21.20
CA ARG A 25 -19.86 -14.13 -22.00
C ARG A 25 -18.83 -14.60 -23.00
N SER A 26 -18.79 -15.90 -23.22
CA SER A 26 -18.03 -16.53 -24.29
C SER A 26 -18.73 -17.84 -24.67
N GLY A 27 -18.89 -18.11 -25.97
CA GLY A 27 -19.68 -19.23 -26.48
C GLY A 27 -21.13 -19.25 -25.97
N GLY A 28 -21.73 -18.08 -25.70
CA GLY A 28 -23.06 -17.95 -25.10
C GLY A 28 -23.14 -18.22 -23.59
N VAL A 29 -22.09 -18.75 -22.97
CA VAL A 29 -22.04 -19.05 -21.52
C VAL A 29 -21.72 -17.80 -20.72
N LEU A 30 -22.55 -17.47 -19.73
CA LEU A 30 -22.30 -16.37 -18.80
C LEU A 30 -21.35 -16.82 -17.68
N ARG A 31 -20.34 -15.99 -17.42
CA ARG A 31 -19.29 -16.22 -16.42
C ARG A 31 -19.10 -15.00 -15.55
N ALA A 32 -18.71 -15.25 -14.31
CA ALA A 32 -18.18 -14.24 -13.40
C ALA A 32 -16.73 -14.58 -13.09
N THR A 33 -15.87 -13.56 -13.10
CA THR A 33 -14.51 -13.66 -12.58
C THR A 33 -14.42 -12.87 -11.29
N ILE A 34 -13.87 -13.50 -10.25
CA ILE A 34 -13.56 -12.89 -8.97
C ILE A 34 -12.06 -12.55 -8.94
N PHE A 35 -11.78 -11.33 -8.51
CA PHE A 35 -10.44 -10.79 -8.32
C PHE A 35 -10.12 -10.70 -6.84
N LEU A 36 -8.90 -11.05 -6.48
CA LEU A 36 -8.31 -10.74 -5.18
C LEU A 36 -6.91 -10.18 -5.41
N LYS A 37 -6.58 -9.08 -4.76
CA LYS A 37 -5.26 -8.46 -4.81
C LYS A 37 -4.63 -8.46 -3.41
N LEU A 38 -3.53 -9.18 -3.29
CA LEU A 38 -2.69 -9.20 -2.10
C LEU A 38 -1.51 -8.26 -2.32
N THR A 39 -1.33 -7.29 -1.43
CA THR A 39 -0.17 -6.40 -1.43
C THR A 39 0.84 -6.88 -0.39
N VAL A 40 2.11 -7.03 -0.78
CA VAL A 40 3.21 -7.48 0.08
C VAL A 40 4.38 -6.48 0.04
N SER A 41 5.08 -6.33 1.16
CA SER A 41 6.31 -5.56 1.23
C SER A 41 7.51 -6.45 0.91
N LEU A 42 8.34 -6.03 -0.05
CA LEU A 42 9.57 -6.69 -0.45
C LEU A 42 10.67 -6.31 0.54
N THR A 43 11.25 -7.32 1.19
CA THR A 43 12.35 -7.13 2.15
C THR A 43 13.57 -7.89 1.66
N HIS A 44 14.72 -7.22 1.62
CA HIS A 44 15.98 -7.82 1.21
C HIS A 44 16.30 -9.07 2.04
N GLU A 45 16.60 -10.17 1.35
CA GLU A 45 16.95 -11.50 1.89
C GLU A 45 15.87 -12.16 2.76
N ARG A 46 14.62 -11.69 2.65
CA ARG A 46 13.50 -12.24 3.43
C ARG A 46 12.28 -12.52 2.56
N THR A 47 11.41 -13.36 3.11
CA THR A 47 10.07 -13.57 2.56
C THR A 47 9.26 -12.29 2.71
N ALA A 48 8.66 -11.83 1.63
CA ALA A 48 7.77 -10.69 1.59
C ALA A 48 6.52 -10.97 2.44
N TRP A 49 6.06 -9.94 3.15
CA TRP A 49 4.95 -10.06 4.10
C TRP A 49 3.76 -9.20 3.66
N PRO A 50 2.50 -9.65 3.85
CA PRO A 50 1.32 -8.84 3.59
C PRO A 50 1.40 -7.45 4.25
N THR A 51 1.05 -6.41 3.52
CA THR A 51 1.04 -5.02 4.00
C THR A 51 -0.31 -4.36 3.67
N THR A 52 -0.42 -3.05 3.85
CA THR A 52 -1.62 -2.27 3.54
C THR A 52 -2.13 -2.59 2.13
N ALA A 53 -3.41 -2.97 2.03
CA ALA A 53 -4.03 -3.34 0.77
C ALA A 53 -4.13 -2.14 -0.17
N ILE A 54 -3.63 -2.30 -1.40
CA ILE A 54 -3.84 -1.35 -2.48
C ILE A 54 -5.04 -1.79 -3.30
N ASP A 55 -5.94 -0.85 -3.60
CA ASP A 55 -7.14 -1.10 -4.39
C ASP A 55 -6.85 -1.66 -5.79
N LEU A 56 -7.84 -2.36 -6.36
CA LEU A 56 -7.81 -2.85 -7.72
C LEU A 56 -7.85 -1.69 -8.72
N VAL A 57 -6.95 -1.71 -9.70
CA VAL A 57 -6.93 -0.73 -10.79
C VAL A 57 -7.98 -1.12 -11.84
N ARG A 58 -9.04 -0.33 -11.96
CA ARG A 58 -10.17 -0.60 -12.88
C ARG A 58 -10.01 0.05 -14.25
N GLU A 59 -9.25 1.13 -14.32
CA GLU A 59 -9.04 1.91 -15.54
C GLU A 59 -7.54 2.16 -15.73
N GLU A 60 -7.09 2.17 -16.98
CA GLU A 60 -5.68 2.47 -17.28
C GLU A 60 -5.39 3.93 -16.95
N LYS A 61 -4.33 4.18 -16.17
CA LYS A 61 -3.84 5.53 -15.87
C LYS A 61 -2.59 5.81 -16.68
N ASN A 62 -2.67 6.77 -17.60
CA ASN A 62 -1.52 7.25 -18.36
C ASN A 62 -0.75 8.35 -17.62
N ARG A 63 0.56 8.42 -17.86
CA ARG A 63 1.51 9.31 -17.15
C ARG A 63 1.13 10.80 -17.14
N ASP A 64 0.61 11.31 -18.25
CA ASP A 64 0.22 12.72 -18.39
C ASP A 64 -1.30 12.90 -18.52
N LYS A 65 -2.07 11.90 -18.06
CA LYS A 65 -3.52 11.79 -18.32
C LYS A 65 -3.86 11.83 -19.82
N SER A 66 -2.89 11.51 -20.67
CA SER A 66 -3.00 11.49 -22.12
C SER A 66 -2.92 10.05 -22.63
N PRO A 67 -3.86 9.58 -23.48
CA PRO A 67 -3.76 8.29 -24.15
C PRO A 67 -2.51 8.13 -25.04
N ALA A 68 -1.85 9.25 -25.36
CA ALA A 68 -0.61 9.28 -26.15
C ALA A 68 0.66 9.05 -25.30
N SER A 69 0.57 8.99 -23.97
CA SER A 69 1.70 8.69 -23.07
C SER A 69 1.69 7.22 -22.63
N SER A 70 2.79 6.74 -22.06
CA SER A 70 2.85 5.41 -21.46
C SER A 70 1.83 5.21 -20.32
N VAL A 71 1.44 3.95 -20.11
CA VAL A 71 0.54 3.54 -19.04
C VAL A 71 1.37 3.33 -17.77
N LEU A 72 0.98 3.97 -16.67
CA LEU A 72 1.59 3.79 -15.35
C LEU A 72 0.91 2.66 -14.57
N GLU A 73 -0.42 2.67 -14.55
CA GLU A 73 -1.23 1.64 -13.89
C GLU A 73 -2.14 0.99 -14.94
N ALA A 74 -1.97 -0.32 -15.13
CA ALA A 74 -2.79 -1.09 -16.05
C ALA A 74 -4.04 -1.64 -15.36
N THR A 75 -5.08 -1.91 -16.13
CA THR A 75 -6.30 -2.54 -15.60
C THR A 75 -6.01 -3.94 -15.06
N GLU A 76 -6.45 -4.21 -13.84
CA GLU A 76 -6.30 -5.49 -13.14
C GLU A 76 -7.60 -6.33 -13.18
N THR A 77 -8.67 -5.83 -13.79
CA THR A 77 -10.00 -6.47 -13.83
C THR A 77 -10.28 -7.23 -15.14
N ALA A 78 -9.23 -7.78 -15.77
CA ALA A 78 -9.36 -8.60 -16.97
C ALA A 78 -10.22 -9.86 -16.71
N PRO A 79 -11.18 -10.23 -17.58
CA PRO A 79 -12.01 -11.42 -17.41
C PRO A 79 -11.20 -12.72 -17.24
N TYR A 80 -10.12 -12.87 -17.99
CA TYR A 80 -9.24 -14.02 -17.96
C TYR A 80 -7.87 -13.66 -18.52
N LEU A 81 -6.80 -14.17 -17.91
CA LEU A 81 -5.44 -14.13 -18.45
C LEU A 81 -4.93 -15.56 -18.72
N PRO A 82 -4.34 -15.82 -19.90
CA PRO A 82 -3.81 -17.14 -20.26
C PRO A 82 -2.47 -17.48 -19.59
N SER A 83 -1.79 -16.49 -19.02
CA SER A 83 -0.46 -16.59 -18.40
C SER A 83 -0.28 -15.49 -17.36
N ALA A 84 0.70 -15.63 -16.47
CA ALA A 84 0.99 -14.58 -15.49
C ALA A 84 1.76 -13.42 -16.13
N GLY A 85 1.25 -12.20 -15.96
CA GLY A 85 1.98 -10.98 -16.34
C GLY A 85 2.88 -10.49 -15.20
N VAL A 86 4.07 -10.00 -15.53
CA VAL A 86 4.95 -9.31 -14.58
C VAL A 86 5.12 -7.87 -15.04
N LEU A 87 4.82 -6.91 -14.17
CA LEU A 87 4.97 -5.49 -14.41
C LEU A 87 5.89 -4.88 -13.35
N LEU A 88 6.74 -3.94 -13.74
CA LEU A 88 7.56 -3.19 -12.81
C LEU A 88 7.56 -1.69 -13.14
N SER A 89 7.42 -0.88 -12.10
CA SER A 89 7.64 0.57 -12.09
C SER A 89 8.78 0.92 -11.14
N GLY A 90 9.51 1.98 -11.46
CA GLY A 90 10.59 2.48 -10.60
C GLY A 90 11.70 3.17 -11.37
N HIS A 91 12.84 3.32 -10.71
CA HIS A 91 14.02 4.00 -11.26
C HIS A 91 15.26 3.13 -11.16
N ALA A 92 16.19 3.36 -12.07
CA ALA A 92 17.57 2.94 -11.93
C ALA A 92 18.31 3.93 -11.02
N TYR A 93 19.05 3.42 -10.04
CA TYR A 93 19.82 4.23 -9.09
C TYR A 93 21.31 3.98 -9.23
N ALA A 94 22.08 5.05 -9.21
CA ALA A 94 23.53 4.98 -9.21
C ALA A 94 24.04 4.40 -7.89
N PRO A 95 24.96 3.42 -7.93
CA PRO A 95 25.42 2.73 -6.72
C PRO A 95 26.14 3.67 -5.76
N GLY A 96 25.76 3.60 -4.47
CA GLY A 96 26.37 4.41 -3.41
C GLY A 96 26.13 5.93 -3.55
N GLY A 97 25.11 6.33 -4.31
CA GLY A 97 24.77 7.74 -4.54
C GLY A 97 25.80 8.52 -5.35
N ARG A 98 26.70 7.84 -6.06
CA ARG A 98 27.71 8.47 -6.93
C ARG A 98 27.19 8.49 -8.37
N PRO A 99 27.01 9.67 -9.01
CA PRO A 99 26.45 9.73 -10.35
C PRO A 99 27.28 8.91 -11.34
N VAL A 100 26.63 8.05 -12.12
CA VAL A 100 27.27 7.20 -13.13
C VAL A 100 26.75 7.52 -14.54
N PRO A 101 27.59 7.42 -15.58
CA PRO A 101 27.15 7.67 -16.96
C PRO A 101 26.26 6.54 -17.52
N ALA A 102 26.41 5.33 -16.99
CA ALA A 102 25.61 4.17 -17.37
C ALA A 102 25.57 3.11 -16.27
N LEU A 103 24.51 2.30 -16.23
CA LEU A 103 24.38 1.10 -15.40
C LEU A 103 23.40 0.10 -16.02
N SER A 104 23.32 -1.10 -15.47
CA SER A 104 22.32 -2.10 -15.87
C SER A 104 21.24 -2.25 -14.79
N ALA A 105 19.99 -2.17 -15.20
CA ALA A 105 18.84 -2.44 -14.34
C ALA A 105 18.25 -3.79 -14.72
N ARG A 106 18.17 -4.74 -13.77
CA ARG A 106 17.72 -6.11 -14.03
C ARG A 106 16.57 -6.52 -13.11
N LEU A 107 15.57 -7.14 -13.69
CA LEU A 107 14.48 -7.83 -13.01
C LEU A 107 14.61 -9.32 -13.32
N ALA A 108 14.78 -10.14 -12.28
CA ALA A 108 14.73 -11.58 -12.39
C ALA A 108 13.70 -12.17 -11.43
N ILE A 109 12.97 -13.17 -11.92
CA ILE A 109 12.05 -13.99 -11.12
C ILE A 109 12.44 -15.44 -11.31
N PHE A 110 12.66 -16.15 -10.21
CA PHE A 110 13.02 -17.56 -10.26
C PHE A 110 12.45 -18.34 -9.09
N ARG A 111 12.33 -19.65 -9.29
CA ARG A 111 12.03 -20.62 -8.24
C ARG A 111 13.08 -21.71 -8.29
N GLU A 112 12.70 -22.90 -8.76
CA GLU A 112 13.61 -24.01 -9.09
C GLU A 112 14.41 -23.74 -10.37
N ARG A 113 13.87 -22.87 -11.24
CA ARG A 113 14.47 -22.39 -12.49
C ARG A 113 14.17 -20.90 -12.66
N GLY A 114 14.89 -20.24 -13.56
CA GLY A 114 14.56 -18.87 -14.01
C GLY A 114 13.22 -18.85 -14.74
N LEU A 115 12.28 -18.04 -14.24
CA LEU A 115 10.98 -17.79 -14.86
C LEU A 115 11.02 -16.54 -15.74
N LEU A 116 11.70 -15.51 -15.25
CA LEU A 116 11.94 -14.25 -15.96
C LEU A 116 13.37 -13.80 -15.67
N ASP A 117 14.07 -13.33 -16.69
CA ASP A 117 15.34 -12.61 -16.53
C ASP A 117 15.43 -11.55 -17.62
N LYS A 118 15.24 -10.29 -17.22
CA LYS A 118 15.22 -9.15 -18.13
C LYS A 118 16.13 -8.06 -17.60
N THR A 119 17.11 -7.69 -18.43
CA THR A 119 18.08 -6.63 -18.15
C THR A 119 17.90 -5.51 -19.16
N LEU A 120 17.94 -4.26 -18.68
CA LEU A 120 17.99 -3.06 -19.51
C LEU A 120 19.31 -2.34 -19.24
N HIS A 121 19.98 -1.89 -20.31
CA HIS A 121 21.09 -0.94 -20.17
C HIS A 121 20.52 0.47 -20.08
N VAL A 122 20.97 1.19 -19.06
CA VAL A 122 20.51 2.53 -18.70
C VAL A 122 21.67 3.50 -18.87
N PHE A 123 21.48 4.49 -19.73
CA PHE A 123 22.46 5.52 -20.02
C PHE A 123 21.94 6.89 -19.61
N GLY A 124 22.86 7.76 -19.22
CA GLY A 124 22.61 9.17 -19.05
C GLY A 124 22.13 9.87 -20.32
N ASP A 125 21.68 11.11 -20.18
CA ASP A 125 21.23 11.89 -21.32
C ASP A 125 22.38 12.10 -22.33
N ARG A 126 22.08 11.83 -23.61
CA ARG A 126 23.05 11.87 -24.73
C ARG A 126 22.45 12.57 -25.94
N ALA A 127 23.23 13.43 -26.58
CA ALA A 127 22.88 14.01 -27.88
C ALA A 127 23.25 13.05 -29.02
N ALA A 128 22.48 13.07 -30.10
CA ALA A 128 22.68 12.18 -31.25
C ALA A 128 24.04 12.38 -31.95
N ASN A 129 24.60 13.59 -31.88
CA ASN A 129 25.91 13.94 -32.44
C ASN A 129 27.10 13.62 -31.51
N THR A 130 26.85 13.32 -30.23
CA THR A 130 27.88 12.92 -29.26
C THR A 130 27.43 11.69 -28.46
N PRO A 131 27.27 10.53 -29.13
CA PRO A 131 26.77 9.30 -28.51
C PRO A 131 27.71 8.77 -27.41
N GLN A 132 28.98 9.15 -27.45
CA GLN A 132 30.03 8.60 -26.60
C GLN A 132 30.20 9.26 -25.24
N SER A 133 29.41 10.31 -24.96
CA SER A 133 29.53 11.06 -23.71
C SER A 133 28.19 11.14 -22.98
N PRO A 134 27.74 10.04 -22.32
CA PRO A 134 26.56 10.09 -21.47
C PRO A 134 26.80 11.00 -20.27
N ARG A 135 25.85 11.89 -20.00
CA ARG A 135 25.89 12.71 -18.78
C ARG A 135 25.65 11.82 -17.55
N PRO A 136 26.50 11.86 -16.52
CA PRO A 136 26.24 11.12 -15.29
C PRO A 136 24.89 11.44 -14.67
N PHE A 137 24.24 10.43 -14.09
CA PHE A 137 22.95 10.57 -13.40
C PHE A 137 22.96 9.81 -12.08
N ASP A 138 22.22 10.33 -11.10
CA ASP A 138 22.00 9.67 -9.80
C ASP A 138 20.80 8.71 -9.84
N ARG A 139 19.78 9.10 -10.60
CA ARG A 139 18.50 8.38 -10.73
C ARG A 139 17.97 8.54 -12.15
N MET A 140 17.56 7.44 -12.79
CA MET A 140 16.98 7.42 -14.13
C MET A 140 15.63 6.69 -14.15
N PRO A 141 14.53 7.34 -14.58
CA PRO A 141 13.23 6.69 -14.68
C PRO A 141 13.19 5.55 -15.71
N LEU A 142 12.64 4.39 -15.34
CA LEU A 142 12.50 3.22 -16.21
C LEU A 142 11.18 3.22 -16.98
N ILE A 143 11.05 4.17 -17.91
CA ILE A 143 9.81 4.51 -18.64
C ILE A 143 9.97 4.39 -20.16
N TYR A 144 8.88 4.10 -20.87
CA TYR A 144 8.90 3.87 -22.31
C TYR A 144 9.26 5.11 -23.15
N GLU A 145 8.99 6.33 -22.67
CA GLU A 145 9.37 7.56 -23.39
C GLU A 145 10.89 7.78 -23.44
N ARG A 146 11.65 7.11 -22.56
CA ARG A 146 13.12 7.14 -22.55
C ARG A 146 13.76 5.97 -23.30
N ALA A 147 12.94 5.04 -23.80
CA ALA A 147 13.39 3.94 -24.64
C ALA A 147 13.32 4.30 -26.13
N ALA A 148 13.95 3.49 -26.98
CA ALA A 148 13.84 3.67 -28.43
C ALA A 148 12.39 3.53 -28.89
N GLN A 149 11.99 4.36 -29.86
CA GLN A 149 10.74 4.16 -30.58
C GLN A 149 10.85 2.89 -31.42
N THR A 150 9.89 1.99 -31.25
CA THR A 150 9.79 0.72 -31.98
C THR A 150 8.34 0.48 -32.39
N ASP A 151 8.09 -0.55 -33.20
CA ASP A 151 6.73 -0.95 -33.58
C ASP A 151 5.83 -1.22 -32.37
N ASP A 152 6.42 -1.66 -31.25
CA ASP A 152 5.69 -1.97 -30.02
C ASP A 152 5.77 -0.86 -28.96
N ASN A 153 6.67 0.12 -29.11
CA ASN A 153 6.79 1.31 -28.28
C ASN A 153 6.56 2.58 -29.10
N PRO A 154 5.31 3.00 -29.31
CA PRO A 154 5.00 4.17 -30.15
C PRO A 154 5.42 5.51 -29.52
N VAL A 155 5.61 5.54 -28.20
CA VAL A 155 5.89 6.77 -27.42
C VAL A 155 7.38 6.98 -27.14
N GLY A 156 8.23 6.07 -27.63
CA GLY A 156 9.68 6.14 -27.44
C GLY A 156 10.35 7.28 -28.19
N VAL A 157 11.65 7.44 -27.94
CA VAL A 157 12.50 8.42 -28.60
C VAL A 157 12.66 8.05 -30.08
N SER A 158 12.21 8.95 -30.96
CA SER A 158 12.27 8.75 -32.40
C SER A 158 13.73 8.68 -32.91
N PRO A 159 14.05 7.88 -33.94
CA PRO A 159 15.39 7.85 -34.52
C PRO A 159 15.90 9.19 -35.05
N SER A 160 14.99 10.12 -35.39
CA SER A 160 15.31 11.47 -35.85
C SER A 160 15.42 12.51 -34.71
N ALA A 161 15.21 12.10 -33.46
CA ALA A 161 15.28 13.00 -32.32
C ALA A 161 16.72 13.49 -32.07
N PRO A 162 16.89 14.73 -31.55
CA PRO A 162 18.21 15.28 -31.23
C PRO A 162 18.90 14.56 -30.05
N THR A 163 18.15 13.78 -29.27
CA THR A 163 18.62 13.02 -28.11
C THR A 163 18.50 11.52 -28.37
N LEU A 164 19.43 10.74 -27.85
CA LEU A 164 19.39 9.28 -27.91
C LEU A 164 18.54 8.69 -26.77
N PRO A 165 17.96 7.49 -26.95
CA PRO A 165 17.32 6.76 -25.86
C PRO A 165 18.27 6.52 -24.67
N ASN A 166 17.72 6.64 -23.46
CA ASN A 166 18.41 6.27 -22.23
C ASN A 166 18.29 4.77 -21.95
N LEU A 167 17.18 4.14 -22.34
CA LEU A 167 16.90 2.73 -22.06
C LEU A 167 17.08 1.90 -23.33
N LEU A 168 17.93 0.88 -23.26
CA LEU A 168 18.20 -0.03 -24.38
C LEU A 168 18.12 -1.49 -23.93
N ASP A 169 17.58 -2.34 -24.79
CA ASP A 169 17.64 -3.79 -24.61
C ASP A 169 19.05 -4.27 -25.04
N PRO A 170 19.78 -5.01 -24.19
CA PRO A 170 21.11 -5.54 -24.51
C PRO A 170 21.16 -6.38 -25.79
N ARG A 171 20.02 -7.00 -26.16
CA ARG A 171 19.91 -7.89 -27.31
C ARG A 171 19.72 -7.12 -28.62
N GLY A 172 19.53 -5.80 -28.57
CA GLY A 172 19.51 -4.93 -29.75
C GLY A 172 18.56 -3.74 -29.64
N PRO A 173 18.85 -2.64 -30.35
CA PRO A 173 18.11 -1.37 -30.24
C PRO A 173 16.73 -1.39 -30.88
N THR A 174 16.41 -2.39 -31.71
CA THR A 174 15.09 -2.57 -32.33
C THR A 174 14.06 -3.20 -31.39
N ARG A 175 14.51 -3.69 -30.23
CA ARG A 175 13.64 -4.28 -29.21
C ARG A 175 13.14 -3.22 -28.24
N THR A 176 11.88 -3.34 -27.89
CA THR A 176 11.26 -2.48 -26.87
C THR A 176 11.93 -2.68 -25.51
N ALA A 177 12.60 -1.63 -25.03
CA ALA A 177 13.19 -1.58 -23.70
C ALA A 177 12.21 -0.99 -22.69
N GLY A 178 11.87 -1.74 -21.65
CA GLY A 178 10.99 -1.27 -20.58
C GLY A 178 10.43 -2.42 -19.76
N PHE A 179 9.98 -2.13 -18.54
CA PHE A 179 9.34 -3.10 -17.64
C PHE A 179 7.84 -2.85 -17.40
N GLY A 180 7.34 -1.67 -17.79
CA GLY A 180 5.98 -1.25 -17.54
C GLY A 180 4.94 -1.91 -18.45
N PRO A 181 3.65 -1.60 -18.27
CA PRO A 181 2.57 -2.20 -19.05
C PRO A 181 2.46 -1.65 -20.48
N TYR A 182 1.99 -2.50 -21.41
CA TYR A 182 1.54 -2.09 -22.73
C TYR A 182 0.08 -1.61 -22.67
N GLY A 183 -0.15 -0.38 -23.14
CA GLY A 183 -1.49 0.21 -23.16
C GLY A 183 -2.42 -0.49 -24.15
N ARG A 184 -3.73 -0.47 -23.89
CA ARG A 184 -4.75 -1.12 -24.76
C ARG A 184 -4.68 -0.68 -26.23
N TYR A 185 -4.26 0.55 -26.47
CA TYR A 185 -4.22 1.16 -27.80
C TYR A 185 -2.90 0.91 -28.55
N TRP A 186 -1.91 0.31 -27.89
CA TRP A 186 -0.58 0.11 -28.45
C TRP A 186 -0.59 -0.95 -29.55
N PRO A 187 0.32 -0.87 -30.54
CA PRO A 187 0.28 -1.71 -31.73
C PRO A 187 0.23 -3.21 -31.43
N HIS A 188 1.00 -3.70 -30.46
CA HIS A 188 0.95 -5.11 -30.05
C HIS A 188 -0.45 -5.56 -29.64
N ARG A 189 -1.08 -4.89 -28.67
CA ARG A 189 -2.43 -5.25 -28.22
C ARG A 189 -3.46 -5.00 -29.34
N ARG A 190 -3.27 -4.00 -30.19
CA ARG A 190 -4.14 -3.78 -31.36
C ARG A 190 -4.10 -4.96 -32.35
N ARG A 191 -2.93 -5.56 -32.59
CA ARG A 191 -2.80 -6.75 -33.45
C ARG A 191 -3.54 -7.96 -32.87
N LEU A 192 -3.53 -8.14 -31.54
CA LEU A 192 -4.25 -9.21 -30.85
C LEU A 192 -5.78 -9.02 -30.84
N LEU A 193 -6.26 -7.78 -30.90
CA LEU A 193 -7.69 -7.48 -30.96
C LEU A 193 -8.34 -7.98 -32.27
N GLY A 194 -7.57 -7.97 -33.37
CA GLY A 194 -8.05 -8.36 -34.69
C GLY A 194 -9.24 -7.50 -35.14
N ASN A 195 -10.30 -8.16 -35.61
CA ASN A 195 -11.52 -7.53 -36.12
C ASN A 195 -12.63 -7.37 -35.06
N VAL A 196 -12.34 -7.62 -33.78
CA VAL A 196 -13.35 -7.57 -32.72
C VAL A 196 -13.65 -6.14 -32.33
N ASP A 197 -14.94 -5.76 -32.34
CA ASP A 197 -15.36 -4.45 -31.83
C ASP A 197 -15.10 -4.37 -30.32
N ARG A 198 -14.22 -3.44 -29.94
CA ARG A 198 -13.82 -3.16 -28.57
C ARG A 198 -15.00 -2.82 -27.67
N LYS A 199 -16.05 -2.16 -28.16
CA LYS A 199 -17.22 -1.81 -27.32
C LYS A 199 -17.88 -3.05 -26.72
N ARG A 200 -17.80 -4.21 -27.40
CA ARG A 200 -18.29 -5.49 -26.88
C ARG A 200 -17.48 -6.00 -25.68
N LEU A 201 -16.19 -5.66 -25.61
CA LEU A 201 -15.28 -6.09 -24.56
C LEU A 201 -15.30 -5.18 -23.31
N GLU A 202 -15.86 -3.97 -23.42
CA GLU A 202 -15.81 -2.93 -22.37
C GLU A 202 -17.16 -2.68 -21.68
N GLY A 203 -18.19 -3.46 -22.02
CA GLY A 203 -19.51 -3.39 -21.37
C GLY A 203 -19.52 -3.94 -19.93
N VAL A 204 -20.61 -3.67 -19.20
CA VAL A 204 -20.87 -4.21 -17.85
C VAL A 204 -20.85 -5.75 -17.84
N VAL A 205 -21.31 -6.34 -18.94
CA VAL A 205 -21.09 -7.75 -19.28
C VAL A 205 -20.30 -7.77 -20.58
N ALA A 206 -19.03 -8.15 -20.52
CA ALA A 206 -18.18 -8.21 -21.70
C ALA A 206 -18.59 -9.40 -22.60
N ASP A 207 -18.88 -9.15 -23.86
CA ASP A 207 -19.25 -10.17 -24.85
C ASP A 207 -18.02 -10.55 -25.68
N ILE A 208 -17.39 -11.67 -25.33
CA ILE A 208 -16.12 -12.13 -25.89
C ILE A 208 -16.40 -13.18 -26.98
N PRO A 209 -16.07 -12.91 -28.26
CA PRO A 209 -16.26 -13.87 -29.35
C PRO A 209 -15.45 -15.16 -29.17
N ASP A 210 -15.93 -16.24 -29.78
CA ASP A 210 -15.18 -17.49 -29.83
C ASP A 210 -13.91 -17.32 -30.65
N GLY A 211 -12.81 -17.90 -30.18
CA GLY A 211 -11.49 -17.74 -30.79
C GLY A 211 -10.78 -16.41 -30.48
N PHE A 212 -11.31 -15.59 -29.57
CA PHE A 212 -10.65 -14.37 -29.10
C PHE A 212 -9.31 -14.66 -28.41
N ASP A 213 -8.27 -13.90 -28.76
CA ASP A 213 -6.96 -14.03 -28.14
C ASP A 213 -6.92 -13.29 -26.79
N PHE A 214 -7.06 -14.03 -25.70
CA PHE A 214 -7.05 -13.49 -24.34
C PHE A 214 -5.73 -12.82 -23.93
N ARG A 215 -4.62 -13.02 -24.68
CA ARG A 215 -3.40 -12.24 -24.45
C ARG A 215 -3.63 -10.75 -24.66
N TRP A 216 -4.67 -10.35 -25.39
CA TRP A 216 -5.10 -8.97 -25.50
C TRP A 216 -5.35 -8.31 -24.14
N TYR A 217 -5.86 -9.05 -23.15
CA TYR A 217 -6.10 -8.52 -21.81
C TYR A 217 -4.82 -8.39 -20.97
N ASN A 218 -3.76 -9.13 -21.31
CA ASN A 218 -2.54 -9.14 -20.52
C ASN A 218 -1.75 -7.85 -20.76
N PRO A 219 -1.57 -6.99 -19.74
CA PRO A 219 -0.83 -5.74 -19.90
C PRO A 219 0.68 -5.94 -19.94
N ALA A 220 1.20 -7.11 -19.57
CA ALA A 220 2.63 -7.37 -19.58
C ALA A 220 3.16 -7.55 -21.02
N PRO A 221 4.35 -7.00 -21.35
CA PRO A 221 5.05 -7.32 -22.59
C PRO A 221 5.24 -8.85 -22.76
N PRO A 222 5.30 -9.38 -24.00
CA PRO A 222 5.45 -10.82 -24.23
C PRO A 222 6.61 -11.48 -23.49
N ASP A 223 7.73 -10.77 -23.34
CA ASP A 223 8.93 -11.25 -22.67
C ASP A 223 8.85 -11.16 -21.14
N GLN A 224 7.72 -10.68 -20.60
CA GLN A 224 7.37 -10.63 -19.17
C GLN A 224 6.10 -11.43 -18.86
N GLN A 225 5.64 -12.27 -19.79
CA GLN A 225 4.55 -13.22 -19.59
C GLN A 225 5.12 -14.58 -19.25
N ILE A 226 4.90 -15.02 -18.01
CA ILE A 226 5.45 -16.25 -17.44
C ILE A 226 4.36 -17.25 -17.10
N GLU A 227 4.75 -18.45 -16.68
CA GLU A 227 3.82 -19.40 -16.07
C GLU A 227 3.19 -18.83 -14.79
N PHE A 228 1.99 -19.33 -14.42
CA PHE A 228 1.28 -18.85 -13.22
C PHE A 228 2.14 -18.95 -11.96
N LEU A 229 2.02 -17.91 -11.12
CA LEU A 229 2.76 -17.82 -9.86
C LEU A 229 2.18 -18.83 -8.88
N ARG A 230 3.04 -19.44 -8.05
CA ARG A 230 2.67 -20.42 -7.04
C ARG A 230 2.94 -19.93 -5.62
N GLY A 231 3.65 -18.82 -5.47
CA GLY A 231 4.25 -18.41 -4.22
C GLY A 231 5.67 -18.96 -4.11
N GLU A 232 6.46 -18.36 -3.20
CA GLU A 232 7.87 -18.70 -2.97
C GLU A 232 8.84 -18.36 -4.10
N GLU A 233 8.37 -17.73 -5.20
CA GLU A 233 9.27 -17.19 -6.21
C GLU A 233 10.16 -16.09 -5.61
N TRP A 234 11.44 -16.11 -5.95
CA TRP A 234 12.38 -15.03 -5.68
C TRP A 234 12.21 -13.92 -6.69
N ILE A 235 12.12 -12.69 -6.21
CA ILE A 235 12.18 -11.46 -6.98
C ILE A 235 13.54 -10.83 -6.74
N VAL A 236 14.30 -10.58 -7.80
CA VAL A 236 15.59 -9.92 -7.76
C VAL A 236 15.57 -8.65 -8.61
N LEU A 237 15.94 -7.55 -7.99
CA LEU A 237 16.04 -6.22 -8.57
C LEU A 237 17.49 -5.74 -8.45
N ASP A 238 18.22 -5.69 -9.55
CA ASP A 238 19.58 -5.14 -9.60
C ASP A 238 19.56 -3.69 -10.10
N GLY A 239 20.27 -2.80 -9.42
CA GLY A 239 20.41 -1.39 -9.83
C GLY A 239 19.15 -0.53 -9.69
N MET A 240 18.14 -0.99 -8.91
CA MET A 240 16.85 -0.31 -8.75
C MET A 240 16.55 0.17 -7.32
N HIS A 241 17.57 0.31 -6.47
CA HIS A 241 17.43 0.82 -5.10
C HIS A 241 18.57 1.82 -4.78
N PRO A 242 18.29 2.94 -4.07
CA PRO A 242 19.28 4.00 -3.85
C PRO A 242 20.53 3.54 -3.08
N SER A 243 20.38 2.63 -2.11
CA SER A 243 21.47 2.21 -1.22
C SER A 243 21.93 0.77 -1.44
N LEU A 244 21.11 -0.06 -2.10
CA LEU A 244 21.36 -1.49 -2.21
C LEU A 244 21.62 -1.81 -3.69
N PRO A 245 22.78 -2.39 -4.04
CA PRO A 245 23.06 -2.74 -5.44
C PRO A 245 22.11 -3.82 -5.96
N ARG A 246 21.61 -4.68 -5.05
CA ARG A 246 20.65 -5.74 -5.31
C ARG A 246 19.60 -5.78 -4.21
N VAL A 247 18.33 -5.88 -4.59
CA VAL A 247 17.25 -6.27 -3.70
C VAL A 247 16.79 -7.66 -4.09
N GLN A 248 16.76 -8.59 -3.14
CA GLN A 248 16.24 -9.94 -3.35
C GLN A 248 15.19 -10.25 -2.29
N SER A 249 13.99 -10.67 -2.67
CA SER A 249 12.92 -11.00 -1.73
C SER A 249 12.11 -12.18 -2.24
N ARG A 250 11.61 -13.02 -1.34
CA ARG A 250 10.84 -14.22 -1.70
C ARG A 250 9.35 -13.98 -1.55
N LEU A 251 8.53 -14.28 -2.54
CA LEU A 251 7.07 -14.18 -2.39
C LEU A 251 6.56 -15.14 -1.29
N PRO A 252 5.54 -14.76 -0.51
CA PRO A 252 4.96 -15.67 0.47
C PRO A 252 4.26 -16.84 -0.25
N LEU A 253 4.23 -18.01 0.40
CA LEU A 253 3.38 -19.12 -0.04
C LEU A 253 1.93 -18.79 0.29
N VAL A 254 1.12 -18.44 -0.71
CA VAL A 254 -0.26 -18.00 -0.51
C VAL A 254 -1.20 -18.71 -1.46
N ARG A 255 -2.35 -19.18 -0.94
CA ARG A 255 -3.44 -19.70 -1.76
C ARG A 255 -4.65 -18.79 -1.64
N ALA A 256 -5.09 -18.21 -2.73
CA ALA A 256 -6.30 -17.38 -2.74
C ALA A 256 -7.52 -18.24 -3.11
N LYS A 257 -8.60 -18.09 -2.35
CA LYS A 257 -9.86 -18.78 -2.59
C LYS A 257 -11.01 -17.78 -2.52
N ALA A 258 -12.06 -18.06 -3.29
CA ALA A 258 -13.35 -17.40 -3.15
C ALA A 258 -14.43 -18.42 -2.82
N CYS A 259 -15.50 -17.98 -2.17
CA CYS A 259 -16.69 -18.78 -1.96
C CYS A 259 -17.93 -17.98 -2.35
N THR A 260 -18.77 -18.58 -3.18
CA THR A 260 -20.01 -17.96 -3.66
C THR A 260 -21.22 -18.71 -3.13
N PHE A 261 -22.20 -17.96 -2.63
CA PHE A 261 -23.46 -18.48 -2.11
C PHE A 261 -24.62 -17.96 -2.96
N LEU A 262 -25.60 -18.84 -3.21
CA LEU A 262 -26.87 -18.46 -3.81
C LEU A 262 -27.91 -18.28 -2.70
N VAL A 263 -28.50 -17.09 -2.58
CA VAL A 263 -29.47 -16.75 -1.55
C VAL A 263 -30.88 -16.85 -2.11
N GLY A 264 -31.64 -17.84 -1.64
CA GLY A 264 -33.04 -18.04 -2.01
C GLY A 264 -34.02 -17.71 -0.88
N PRO A 265 -35.33 -17.94 -1.09
CA PRO A 265 -36.37 -17.66 -0.09
C PRO A 265 -36.22 -18.41 1.24
N GLY A 266 -35.54 -19.56 1.23
CA GLY A 266 -35.27 -20.39 2.41
C GLY A 266 -33.92 -20.12 3.09
N GLY A 267 -33.17 -19.09 2.67
CA GLY A 267 -31.81 -18.79 3.16
C GLY A 267 -30.71 -19.10 2.15
N PRO A 268 -29.43 -19.00 2.56
CA PRO A 268 -28.29 -19.26 1.68
C PRO A 268 -28.12 -20.76 1.42
N GLY A 269 -27.97 -21.14 0.15
CA GLY A 269 -27.61 -22.49 -0.26
C GLY A 269 -26.16 -22.84 0.09
N GLN A 270 -25.72 -24.05 -0.26
CA GLN A 270 -24.34 -24.49 -0.04
C GLN A 270 -23.34 -23.60 -0.79
N GLY A 271 -22.31 -23.13 -0.09
CA GLY A 271 -21.25 -22.32 -0.67
C GLY A 271 -20.40 -23.11 -1.67
N ARG A 272 -20.17 -22.53 -2.85
CA ARG A 272 -19.26 -23.06 -3.86
C ARG A 272 -17.89 -22.40 -3.73
N VAL A 273 -16.89 -23.18 -3.33
CA VAL A 273 -15.50 -22.72 -3.25
C VAL A 273 -14.86 -22.71 -4.65
N ILE A 274 -14.09 -21.67 -4.93
CA ILE A 274 -13.41 -21.41 -6.20
C ILE A 274 -11.95 -21.12 -5.88
N ASP A 275 -11.04 -21.90 -6.45
CA ASP A 275 -9.61 -21.64 -6.36
C ASP A 275 -9.23 -20.49 -7.30
N LEU A 276 -8.48 -19.50 -6.78
CA LEU A 276 -8.00 -18.37 -7.56
C LEU A 276 -6.54 -18.58 -7.93
N THR A 277 -6.19 -18.29 -9.17
CA THR A 277 -4.84 -18.46 -9.73
C THR A 277 -4.11 -17.11 -9.74
N ALA A 278 -2.86 -17.08 -9.28
CA ALA A 278 -2.02 -15.87 -9.32
C ALA A 278 -1.45 -15.63 -10.73
N ASP A 279 -1.92 -14.58 -11.38
CA ASP A 279 -1.72 -14.34 -12.81
C ASP A 279 -1.31 -12.89 -13.15
N LEU A 280 -1.09 -12.03 -12.16
CA LEU A 280 -0.44 -10.74 -12.37
C LEU A 280 0.38 -10.34 -11.15
N LEU A 281 1.66 -10.03 -11.37
CA LEU A 281 2.57 -9.48 -10.38
C LEU A 281 2.93 -8.05 -10.79
N VAL A 282 2.64 -7.09 -9.90
CA VAL A 282 2.95 -5.67 -10.11
C VAL A 282 3.95 -5.23 -9.06
N ILE A 283 5.15 -4.83 -9.46
CA ILE A 283 6.26 -4.46 -8.58
C ILE A 283 6.47 -2.95 -8.65
N ASP A 284 6.42 -2.29 -7.50
CA ASP A 284 6.93 -0.93 -7.32
C ASP A 284 8.33 -1.04 -6.68
N ALA A 285 9.36 -0.88 -7.51
CA ALA A 285 10.74 -1.01 -7.09
C ALA A 285 11.20 0.15 -6.19
N ASP A 286 10.63 1.35 -6.34
CA ASP A 286 10.98 2.50 -5.51
C ASP A 286 10.43 2.33 -4.07
N ARG A 287 9.21 1.79 -3.94
CA ARG A 287 8.57 1.56 -2.63
C ARG A 287 8.89 0.20 -2.02
N LEU A 288 9.55 -0.68 -2.77
CA LEU A 288 9.74 -2.09 -2.40
C LEU A 288 8.42 -2.76 -2.00
N VAL A 289 7.41 -2.61 -2.86
CA VAL A 289 6.08 -3.23 -2.69
C VAL A 289 5.75 -4.04 -3.94
N ALA A 290 5.14 -5.21 -3.75
CA ALA A 290 4.59 -6.01 -4.83
C ALA A 290 3.11 -6.32 -4.58
N SER A 291 2.32 -6.29 -5.65
CA SER A 291 0.93 -6.73 -5.63
C SER A 291 0.78 -8.00 -6.46
N ILE A 292 0.15 -9.01 -5.88
CA ILE A 292 -0.20 -10.27 -6.54
C ILE A 292 -1.72 -10.25 -6.75
N VAL A 293 -2.15 -10.29 -8.01
CA VAL A 293 -3.57 -10.42 -8.36
C VAL A 293 -3.87 -11.89 -8.65
N PHE A 294 -4.94 -12.37 -8.04
CA PHE A 294 -5.48 -13.70 -8.19
C PHE A 294 -6.82 -13.64 -8.90
N ARG A 295 -7.03 -14.55 -9.86
CA ARG A 295 -8.27 -14.64 -10.65
C ARG A 295 -8.85 -16.04 -10.61
N GLY A 296 -10.15 -16.12 -10.43
CA GLY A 296 -10.91 -17.37 -10.57
C GLY A 296 -12.24 -17.08 -11.22
N ASN A 297 -12.66 -17.97 -12.12
CA ASN A 297 -13.90 -17.79 -12.87
C ASN A 297 -14.86 -18.98 -12.66
N PHE A 298 -16.15 -18.70 -12.72
CA PHE A 298 -17.21 -19.70 -12.65
C PHE A 298 -18.36 -19.33 -13.57
N ALA A 299 -19.03 -20.35 -14.12
CA ALA A 299 -20.20 -20.20 -14.98
C ALA A 299 -21.50 -20.25 -14.17
N PHE A 300 -22.52 -19.56 -14.66
CA PHE A 300 -23.89 -19.58 -14.14
C PHE A 300 -24.91 -19.27 -15.24
N ASP A 301 -26.17 -19.65 -15.02
CA ASP A 301 -27.11 -19.84 -16.12
C ASP A 301 -27.70 -18.55 -16.69
N ARG A 302 -28.06 -17.59 -15.84
CA ARG A 302 -28.77 -16.37 -16.28
C ARG A 302 -28.38 -15.14 -15.47
N LEU A 303 -28.57 -13.95 -16.04
CA LEU A 303 -28.16 -12.69 -15.40
C LEU A 303 -29.05 -12.36 -14.19
N GLU A 304 -30.28 -12.86 -14.16
CA GLU A 304 -31.25 -12.66 -13.08
C GLU A 304 -30.85 -13.36 -11.77
N THR A 305 -29.87 -14.28 -11.82
CA THR A 305 -29.32 -14.89 -10.60
C THR A 305 -28.30 -13.99 -9.91
N VAL A 306 -27.76 -12.97 -10.59
CA VAL A 306 -26.74 -12.08 -10.02
C VAL A 306 -27.21 -11.44 -8.70
N PRO A 307 -28.41 -10.85 -8.57
CA PRO A 307 -28.88 -10.29 -7.30
C PRO A 307 -28.94 -11.29 -6.12
N GLN A 308 -29.02 -12.59 -6.42
CA GLN A 308 -29.06 -13.67 -5.43
C GLN A 308 -27.66 -14.12 -4.99
N LEU A 309 -26.60 -13.73 -5.69
CA LEU A 309 -25.24 -14.14 -5.37
C LEU A 309 -24.67 -13.34 -4.19
N ARG A 310 -23.92 -14.02 -3.32
CA ARG A 310 -23.01 -13.42 -2.33
C ARG A 310 -21.64 -14.03 -2.52
N ALA A 311 -20.63 -13.19 -2.71
CA ALA A 311 -19.26 -13.63 -2.95
C ALA A 311 -18.36 -13.16 -1.80
N PHE A 312 -17.53 -14.07 -1.32
CA PHE A 312 -16.49 -13.80 -0.34
C PHE A 312 -15.16 -14.25 -0.90
N ALA A 313 -14.09 -13.53 -0.63
CA ALA A 313 -12.75 -13.90 -1.09
C ALA A 313 -11.72 -13.64 0.00
N ASP A 314 -10.73 -14.51 0.08
CA ASP A 314 -9.63 -14.39 1.03
C ASP A 314 -8.39 -15.17 0.61
N VAL A 315 -7.29 -14.92 1.32
CA VAL A 315 -6.01 -15.62 1.20
C VAL A 315 -5.78 -16.54 2.40
N GLU A 316 -5.35 -17.75 2.08
CA GLU A 316 -4.85 -18.76 3.00
C GLU A 316 -3.33 -18.63 3.09
N LEU A 317 -2.86 -18.34 4.31
CA LEU A 317 -1.45 -18.32 4.67
C LEU A 317 -1.10 -19.62 5.40
N PRO A 318 0.16 -20.09 5.36
CA PRO A 318 0.57 -21.29 6.07
C PRO A 318 0.22 -21.18 7.56
N GLY A 319 -0.54 -22.14 8.08
CA GLY A 319 -1.00 -22.14 9.48
C GLY A 319 -2.23 -21.29 9.78
N ASN A 320 -2.82 -20.61 8.79
CA ASN A 320 -4.00 -19.75 8.97
C ASN A 320 -5.06 -19.97 7.87
N PRO A 321 -5.91 -21.02 8.01
CA PRO A 321 -6.94 -21.34 7.02
C PRO A 321 -8.03 -20.26 6.95
N ILE A 322 -8.75 -20.21 5.83
CA ILE A 322 -9.85 -19.26 5.63
C ILE A 322 -11.07 -19.72 6.43
N ARG A 323 -11.59 -18.86 7.33
CA ARG A 323 -12.89 -19.05 7.98
C ARG A 323 -13.98 -18.55 7.04
N TRP A 324 -14.70 -19.47 6.40
CA TRP A 324 -15.85 -19.11 5.58
C TRP A 324 -17.03 -18.62 6.42
N PRO A 325 -17.81 -17.66 5.90
CA PRO A 325 -18.91 -17.05 6.66
C PRO A 325 -20.07 -18.02 6.89
N ASP A 326 -20.78 -17.83 8.01
CA ASP A 326 -21.99 -18.60 8.33
C ASP A 326 -23.23 -18.08 7.58
N ALA A 327 -24.35 -18.80 7.69
CA ALA A 327 -25.58 -18.45 6.99
C ALA A 327 -26.10 -17.03 7.33
N ALA A 328 -25.93 -16.57 8.58
CA ALA A 328 -26.38 -15.24 8.99
C ALA A 328 -25.46 -14.13 8.45
N GLU A 329 -24.15 -14.37 8.41
CA GLU A 329 -23.15 -13.50 7.79
C GLU A 329 -23.38 -13.39 6.27
N VAL A 330 -23.70 -14.50 5.60
CA VAL A 330 -24.06 -14.50 4.16
C VAL A 330 -25.32 -13.67 3.90
N MET A 331 -26.35 -13.79 4.74
CA MET A 331 -27.60 -13.03 4.59
C MET A 331 -27.42 -11.52 4.82
N ARG A 332 -26.49 -11.13 5.70
CA ARG A 332 -26.14 -9.71 5.95
C ARG A 332 -25.26 -9.10 4.86
N ALA A 333 -24.59 -9.91 4.05
CA ALA A 333 -23.72 -9.42 3.00
C ALA A 333 -24.53 -8.68 1.91
N LYS A 334 -23.91 -7.62 1.36
CA LYS A 334 -24.54 -6.72 0.40
C LYS A 334 -24.98 -7.47 -0.86
N ALA A 335 -26.24 -7.29 -1.23
CA ALA A 335 -26.77 -7.83 -2.48
C ALA A 335 -26.19 -7.07 -3.69
N PRO A 336 -25.85 -7.78 -4.77
CA PRO A 336 -25.67 -7.18 -6.09
C PRO A 336 -26.93 -6.40 -6.51
N GLY A 337 -26.76 -5.24 -7.12
CA GLY A 337 -27.86 -4.52 -7.76
C GLY A 337 -28.34 -5.24 -9.03
N PRO A 338 -29.53 -4.89 -9.57
CA PRO A 338 -29.97 -5.42 -10.85
C PRO A 338 -28.99 -5.02 -11.96
N VAL A 339 -28.42 -6.01 -12.64
CA VAL A 339 -27.54 -5.78 -13.81
C VAL A 339 -28.44 -5.66 -15.04
N VAL A 340 -28.62 -4.44 -15.53
CA VAL A 340 -29.34 -4.21 -16.79
C VAL A 340 -28.34 -4.43 -17.93
N PRO A 341 -28.59 -5.38 -18.86
CA PRO A 341 -27.75 -5.50 -20.06
C PRO A 341 -27.83 -4.20 -20.85
N ALA A 342 -26.70 -3.72 -21.36
CA ALA A 342 -26.71 -2.58 -22.29
C ALA A 342 -27.66 -2.93 -23.45
N ALA A 343 -28.62 -2.06 -23.74
CA ALA A 343 -29.55 -2.24 -24.85
C ALA A 343 -28.74 -2.53 -26.13
N ALA A 344 -29.16 -3.54 -26.88
CA ALA A 344 -28.62 -3.79 -28.22
C ALA A 344 -28.72 -2.48 -29.02
N PRO A 345 -27.66 -2.05 -29.73
CA PRO A 345 -27.74 -0.83 -30.51
C PRO A 345 -28.87 -0.98 -31.52
N ALA A 346 -29.82 -0.04 -31.49
CA ALA A 346 -30.78 0.12 -32.58
C ALA A 346 -30.01 0.31 -33.89
N PRO A 347 -30.50 -0.22 -35.03
CA PRO A 347 -29.85 0.02 -36.31
C PRO A 347 -29.74 1.53 -36.52
N ALA A 348 -28.51 2.00 -36.72
CA ALA A 348 -28.23 3.41 -36.88
C ALA A 348 -29.00 3.95 -38.09
N ALA A 349 -29.90 4.88 -37.85
CA ALA A 349 -30.39 5.76 -38.90
C ALA A 349 -29.26 6.75 -39.23
N ASP A 350 -28.84 6.75 -40.49
CA ASP A 350 -27.90 7.69 -41.07
C ASP A 350 -28.35 9.13 -40.84
N ILE A 351 -27.65 9.84 -39.95
CA ILE A 351 -27.69 11.29 -39.89
C ILE A 351 -26.28 11.77 -39.57
N PHE A 352 -25.45 11.91 -40.61
CA PHE A 352 -24.46 12.97 -40.79
C PHE A 352 -23.86 12.87 -42.20
N THR A 353 -24.71 13.09 -43.20
CA THR A 353 -24.29 13.72 -44.44
C THR A 353 -24.35 15.23 -44.24
N THR A 354 -23.39 15.92 -44.85
CA THR A 354 -23.19 17.38 -44.94
C THR A 354 -22.36 18.00 -43.82
N LEU A 355 -21.06 18.18 -44.08
CA LEU A 355 -20.41 19.49 -44.14
C LEU A 355 -19.17 19.38 -45.07
N PRO A 356 -18.78 20.46 -45.76
CA PRO A 356 -18.19 20.41 -47.10
C PRO A 356 -16.66 20.29 -47.12
N VAL A 357 -16.19 19.68 -48.20
CA VAL A 357 -14.81 19.76 -48.72
C VAL A 357 -14.48 21.21 -49.08
N ARG A 358 -13.27 21.68 -48.72
CA ARG A 358 -12.65 22.84 -49.36
C ARG A 358 -11.14 22.68 -49.45
N ASP A 359 -10.65 23.09 -50.61
CA ASP A 359 -9.43 22.66 -51.29
C ASP A 359 -8.12 23.27 -50.78
N GLU A 360 -7.04 22.54 -51.07
CA GLU A 360 -5.69 23.04 -51.17
C GLU A 360 -5.54 23.99 -52.38
N LYS A 361 -5.11 25.25 -52.14
CA LYS A 361 -4.15 26.01 -52.97
C LYS A 361 -3.85 27.40 -52.37
N SER A 362 -2.59 27.56 -51.97
CA SER A 362 -1.73 28.76 -52.10
C SER A 362 -2.21 30.14 -51.57
N THR A 363 -1.63 30.62 -50.45
CA THR A 363 -0.58 31.68 -50.39
C THR A 363 -0.52 32.45 -49.06
N SER A 364 0.70 32.48 -48.49
CA SER A 364 1.36 33.55 -47.71
C SER A 364 0.77 34.07 -46.38
N ARG A 365 1.44 33.71 -45.26
CA ARG A 365 2.00 34.71 -44.33
C ARG A 365 3.29 34.19 -43.68
N ALA A 366 4.35 34.97 -43.83
CA ALA A 366 5.73 34.63 -43.51
C ALA A 366 5.98 34.41 -42.01
N VAL A 367 6.74 33.35 -41.72
CA VAL A 367 7.38 33.07 -40.43
C VAL A 367 8.79 33.69 -40.50
N LEU A 368 9.11 34.60 -39.58
CA LEU A 368 10.48 35.07 -39.39
C LEU A 368 11.31 33.98 -38.69
N PRO A 369 12.53 33.68 -39.13
CA PRO A 369 13.38 32.68 -38.51
C PRO A 369 14.00 33.20 -37.21
N PHE A 370 13.98 32.36 -36.18
CA PHE A 370 14.66 32.56 -34.91
C PHE A 370 16.18 32.44 -35.12
N GLN A 371 16.94 33.51 -34.87
CA GLN A 371 18.40 33.49 -34.90
C GLN A 371 18.98 33.22 -33.50
N PRO A 372 20.00 32.35 -33.34
CA PRO A 372 20.69 32.14 -32.06
C PRO A 372 21.63 33.30 -31.71
N ARG A 373 21.69 33.66 -30.42
CA ARG A 373 22.62 34.67 -29.88
C ARG A 373 24.09 34.23 -30.02
N PRO A 374 25.02 35.14 -30.34
CA PRO A 374 26.46 34.86 -30.30
C PRO A 374 27.00 34.87 -28.85
N PRO A 375 28.09 34.14 -28.57
CA PRO A 375 28.68 34.05 -27.25
C PRO A 375 29.45 35.34 -26.90
N GLY A 376 29.14 35.98 -25.77
CA GLY A 376 29.92 37.11 -25.23
C GLY A 376 29.16 38.38 -24.80
N ALA A 377 27.82 38.40 -24.71
CA ALA A 377 27.10 39.58 -24.22
C ALA A 377 26.87 39.54 -22.68
N PRO A 378 27.13 40.64 -21.94
CA PRO A 378 27.07 40.65 -20.48
C PRO A 378 25.63 40.70 -19.96
N THR A 379 25.38 40.03 -18.84
CA THR A 379 24.09 40.00 -18.15
C THR A 379 23.83 41.31 -17.41
N VAL A 380 22.85 42.09 -17.86
CA VAL A 380 22.31 43.24 -17.10
C VAL A 380 21.19 42.73 -16.20
N LEU A 381 21.37 42.85 -14.88
CA LEU A 381 20.33 42.62 -13.88
C LEU A 381 19.35 43.80 -13.84
N PRO A 382 18.04 43.59 -13.67
CA PRO A 382 17.10 44.68 -13.43
C PRO A 382 17.33 45.30 -12.03
N PRO A 383 17.13 46.63 -11.87
CA PRO A 383 17.44 47.33 -10.64
C PRO A 383 16.39 47.03 -9.55
N ASN A 384 16.85 46.95 -8.29
CA ASN A 384 16.13 46.71 -7.03
C ASN A 384 15.86 45.25 -6.62
N SER A 385 16.93 44.45 -6.51
CA SER A 385 16.94 43.25 -5.66
C SER A 385 17.77 43.53 -4.38
N PRO A 386 17.27 43.20 -3.17
CA PRO A 386 18.04 43.37 -1.93
C PRO A 386 19.20 42.36 -1.84
N PRO A 387 20.31 42.70 -1.16
CA PRO A 387 21.48 41.83 -1.10
C PRO A 387 21.22 40.57 -0.25
N LEU A 388 21.70 39.43 -0.74
CA LEU A 388 21.70 38.15 -0.01
C LEU A 388 22.61 38.23 1.24
N PRO A 389 22.22 37.62 2.37
CA PRO A 389 23.06 37.60 3.57
C PRO A 389 24.30 36.70 3.38
N PRO A 390 25.46 37.06 3.96
CA PRO A 390 26.67 36.25 3.84
C PRO A 390 26.54 34.94 4.61
N ARG A 391 27.02 33.85 4.01
CA ARG A 391 27.15 32.54 4.69
C ARG A 391 28.24 32.62 5.77
N PRO A 392 28.06 31.96 6.93
CA PRO A 392 29.08 31.92 7.97
C PRO A 392 30.30 31.12 7.47
N ARG A 393 31.50 31.66 7.73
CA ARG A 393 32.77 30.99 7.52
C ARG A 393 32.93 29.90 8.58
N VAL A 394 33.28 28.70 8.14
CA VAL A 394 33.76 27.61 9.00
C VAL A 394 35.28 27.61 8.87
N ASP A 395 35.97 27.80 9.99
CA ASP A 395 37.43 27.76 10.08
C ASP A 395 37.92 26.30 9.92
N PRO A 396 39.08 26.04 9.26
CA PRO A 396 39.48 24.69 8.90
C PRO A 396 40.22 23.87 9.98
N ASP A 397 40.26 24.32 11.25
CA ASP A 397 41.21 23.77 12.24
C ASP A 397 40.57 23.09 13.48
N ASP A 398 39.30 22.69 13.44
CA ASP A 398 38.69 21.91 14.54
C ASP A 398 37.93 20.68 14.01
N ASP A 399 38.67 19.65 13.59
CA ASP A 399 38.17 18.27 13.49
C ASP A 399 39.01 17.38 14.43
N PRO A 400 38.51 17.04 15.63
CA PRO A 400 39.30 16.40 16.66
C PRO A 400 39.16 14.88 16.55
N LEU A 401 39.62 14.25 15.47
CA LEU A 401 39.78 12.78 15.43
C LEU A 401 40.79 12.31 14.37
N MET A 402 42.00 12.89 14.34
CA MET A 402 43.14 12.29 13.63
C MET A 402 44.47 12.55 14.35
N HIS A 403 44.95 11.57 15.11
CA HIS A 403 46.36 11.14 15.29
C HIS A 403 46.27 9.79 16.03
N THR A 404 46.74 8.65 15.53
CA THR A 404 48.17 8.31 15.39
C THR A 404 48.40 7.06 14.52
N GLN A 405 49.30 7.24 13.55
CA GLN A 405 50.49 6.44 13.23
C GLN A 405 50.41 5.01 12.67
N ALA A 406 51.18 4.85 11.59
CA ALA A 406 51.45 3.65 10.82
C ALA A 406 52.35 2.64 11.56
N ILE A 407 52.06 1.34 11.35
CA ILE A 407 52.99 0.22 11.55
C ILE A 407 52.86 -0.70 10.33
N ASP A 408 54.02 -1.11 9.81
CA ASP A 408 54.28 -1.98 8.65
C ASP A 408 53.79 -3.45 8.84
N PRO A 409 53.74 -4.27 7.77
CA PRO A 409 53.02 -5.54 7.73
C PRO A 409 53.91 -6.76 8.10
N ALA A 410 53.47 -7.56 9.08
CA ALA A 410 53.90 -8.95 9.24
C ALA A 410 52.88 -9.79 10.05
N GLU A 411 52.52 -10.93 9.47
CA GLU A 411 51.79 -12.11 9.99
C GLU A 411 50.27 -12.08 10.30
N PRO A 412 49.54 -13.18 9.99
CA PRO A 412 48.07 -13.26 10.09
C PRO A 412 47.57 -13.94 11.37
N PRO A 413 46.37 -13.61 11.86
CA PRO A 413 45.62 -14.52 12.71
C PRO A 413 44.21 -14.85 12.18
N SER A 414 44.02 -16.15 11.94
CA SER A 414 42.86 -17.00 12.25
C SER A 414 41.43 -16.45 12.19
N ARG A 415 40.64 -17.01 11.25
CA ARG A 415 39.17 -17.07 11.29
C ARG A 415 38.68 -17.98 12.41
N PRO A 416 37.68 -17.57 13.23
CA PRO A 416 36.82 -18.51 13.94
C PRO A 416 35.62 -18.92 13.07
N ALA A 417 35.31 -20.22 13.13
CA ALA A 417 34.29 -20.92 12.39
C ALA A 417 32.86 -20.61 12.88
N MET A 418 31.91 -20.64 11.95
CA MET A 418 30.46 -20.72 12.20
C MET A 418 30.08 -22.17 12.54
N PRO A 419 29.25 -22.42 13.56
CA PRO A 419 28.71 -23.75 13.84
C PRO A 419 27.27 -23.86 13.30
N PHE A 420 27.03 -24.77 12.35
CA PHE A 420 25.74 -25.45 12.27
C PHE A 420 25.93 -26.93 11.92
N LEU A 421 25.52 -27.75 12.89
CA LEU A 421 25.34 -29.20 12.91
C LEU A 421 24.49 -29.68 11.71
N SER A 422 25.02 -30.59 10.89
CA SER A 422 24.96 -32.06 10.99
C SER A 422 23.59 -32.67 10.70
N ALA A 423 23.44 -33.26 9.52
CA ALA A 423 22.45 -34.31 9.23
C ALA A 423 23.21 -35.62 8.93
N SER A 424 22.80 -36.70 9.58
CA SER A 424 23.45 -38.02 9.54
C SER A 424 23.44 -38.66 8.13
N PRO A 425 24.48 -39.44 7.75
CA PRO A 425 24.53 -40.10 6.45
C PRO A 425 23.66 -41.36 6.40
N GLY A 426 23.07 -41.60 5.22
CA GLY A 426 22.13 -42.69 4.95
C GLY A 426 22.73 -44.11 4.88
N PRO A 427 21.85 -45.12 4.73
CA PRO A 427 22.14 -46.54 5.00
C PRO A 427 23.20 -47.20 4.09
N ALA A 428 23.60 -46.56 2.98
CA ALA A 428 24.65 -47.08 2.10
C ALA A 428 26.09 -46.92 2.67
N ALA A 429 26.29 -45.99 3.61
CA ALA A 429 27.58 -45.78 4.26
C ALA A 429 27.84 -46.76 5.42
N GLN A 430 26.78 -47.26 6.06
CA GLN A 430 26.87 -48.24 7.16
C GLN A 430 27.19 -49.66 6.66
N ALA A 431 26.82 -50.01 5.43
CA ALA A 431 27.09 -51.32 4.85
C ALA A 431 28.56 -51.54 4.43
N ARG A 432 29.32 -50.48 4.11
CA ARG A 432 30.75 -50.59 3.71
C ARG A 432 31.71 -50.61 4.90
N ALA A 433 31.30 -50.06 6.04
CA ALA A 433 32.05 -50.12 7.29
C ALA A 433 32.01 -51.50 7.96
N ALA A 434 30.93 -52.27 7.76
CA ALA A 434 30.77 -53.62 8.31
C ALA A 434 31.64 -54.70 7.61
N LEU A 435 32.21 -54.39 6.44
CA LEU A 435 33.01 -55.33 5.63
C LEU A 435 34.52 -54.99 5.59
N GLY A 436 34.99 -54.02 6.37
CA GLY A 436 36.43 -53.74 6.53
C GLY A 436 37.19 -53.38 5.25
N MET A 437 36.50 -52.89 4.20
CA MET A 437 37.13 -52.56 2.92
C MET A 437 37.59 -51.09 2.86
N PRO A 438 38.81 -50.78 2.37
CA PRO A 438 39.29 -49.42 2.22
C PRO A 438 38.53 -48.64 1.10
N PRO A 439 38.48 -47.30 1.18
CA PRO A 439 37.80 -46.48 0.19
C PRO A 439 38.51 -46.51 -1.17
N ALA A 440 37.74 -46.62 -2.25
CA ALA A 440 38.25 -46.65 -3.62
C ALA A 440 38.78 -45.26 -4.05
N PRO A 441 39.88 -45.20 -4.81
CA PRO A 441 40.46 -43.94 -5.29
C PRO A 441 39.56 -43.29 -6.36
N PRO A 442 39.51 -41.94 -6.43
CA PRO A 442 38.70 -41.23 -7.40
C PRO A 442 39.23 -41.40 -8.84
N PRO A 443 38.34 -41.48 -9.84
CA PRO A 443 38.74 -41.57 -11.25
C PRO A 443 39.39 -40.27 -11.77
N PRO A 444 40.26 -40.36 -12.79
CA PRO A 444 41.01 -39.22 -13.31
C PRO A 444 40.10 -38.19 -13.97
N LEU A 445 40.33 -36.92 -13.61
CA LEU A 445 39.58 -35.76 -14.12
C LEU A 445 39.81 -35.58 -15.63
N PRO A 446 38.74 -35.40 -16.43
CA PRO A 446 38.88 -34.96 -17.82
C PRO A 446 39.40 -33.51 -17.88
N ARG A 447 40.29 -33.25 -18.84
CA ARG A 447 40.93 -31.94 -19.08
C ARG A 447 39.88 -30.83 -19.23
N PRO A 448 40.04 -29.67 -18.58
CA PRO A 448 39.10 -28.57 -18.71
C PRO A 448 39.23 -27.89 -20.07
N VAL A 449 38.12 -27.87 -20.81
CA VAL A 449 37.87 -26.93 -21.89
C VAL A 449 37.75 -25.55 -21.26
N ARG A 450 38.67 -24.63 -21.60
CA ARG A 450 38.58 -23.22 -21.19
C ARG A 450 37.27 -22.63 -21.67
N ARG A 451 36.39 -22.29 -20.73
CA ARG A 451 35.47 -21.15 -20.84
C ARG A 451 35.81 -20.25 -19.67
N ASP A 452 36.62 -19.25 -19.98
CA ASP A 452 36.78 -18.07 -19.15
C ASP A 452 35.45 -17.31 -19.10
N ASP A 453 35.30 -16.47 -18.07
CA ASP A 453 34.24 -15.48 -17.82
C ASP A 453 33.17 -15.88 -16.79
N ASP A 454 33.59 -15.95 -15.51
CA ASP A 454 32.72 -15.71 -14.35
C ASP A 454 33.51 -14.93 -13.26
N GLU A 455 34.14 -13.82 -13.65
CA GLU A 455 34.60 -12.73 -12.78
C GLU A 455 34.66 -11.44 -13.60
N ASP A 456 33.55 -10.71 -13.75
CA ASP A 456 33.59 -9.31 -14.24
C ASP A 456 32.23 -8.60 -14.06
N ALA A 457 31.86 -8.31 -12.81
CA ALA A 457 30.71 -7.45 -12.50
C ALA A 457 31.11 -5.98 -12.34
N THR A 458 32.03 -5.44 -13.15
CA THR A 458 32.17 -3.99 -13.42
C THR A 458 33.10 -3.76 -14.63
N ARG A 459 32.63 -3.98 -15.87
CA ARG A 459 33.32 -3.45 -17.07
C ARG A 459 32.58 -2.25 -17.62
N ALA A 460 33.34 -1.18 -17.89
CA ALA A 460 32.90 -0.04 -18.65
C ALA A 460 32.41 -0.50 -20.03
N ILE A 461 31.26 -0.01 -20.46
CA ILE A 461 30.64 -0.35 -21.74
C ILE A 461 31.54 0.21 -22.86
N ASP A 462 32.16 -0.67 -23.65
CA ASP A 462 32.91 -0.26 -24.86
C ASP A 462 31.92 0.10 -25.97
N LEU A 463 31.94 1.37 -26.32
CA LEU A 463 30.98 1.97 -27.22
C LEU A 463 31.28 1.67 -28.70
N ALA A 464 32.51 1.30 -29.02
CA ALA A 464 32.94 1.00 -30.38
C ALA A 464 32.33 -0.32 -30.90
N GLU A 465 32.15 -1.31 -30.02
CA GLU A 465 31.59 -2.61 -30.38
C GLU A 465 30.08 -2.54 -30.70
N LEU A 466 29.36 -1.59 -30.07
CA LEU A 466 27.94 -1.34 -30.30
C LEU A 466 27.71 -0.59 -31.63
N GLU A 467 28.61 0.32 -31.99
CA GLU A 467 28.59 1.04 -33.28
C GLU A 467 28.93 0.11 -34.46
N ALA A 468 29.84 -0.85 -34.27
CA ALA A 468 30.12 -1.88 -35.28
C ALA A 468 28.90 -2.76 -35.61
N LYS A 469 28.10 -3.12 -34.59
CA LYS A 469 26.84 -3.87 -34.76
C LYS A 469 25.72 -3.02 -35.41
N ARG A 470 25.81 -1.69 -35.31
CA ARG A 470 24.86 -0.74 -35.92
C ARG A 470 25.19 -0.42 -37.38
N ALA A 471 26.48 -0.41 -37.75
CA ALA A 471 26.94 -0.20 -39.13
C ALA A 471 26.69 -1.41 -40.05
N ALA A 472 26.65 -2.64 -39.50
CA ALA A 472 26.43 -3.87 -40.27
C ALA A 472 24.97 -4.09 -40.76
N ALA A 473 24.02 -3.23 -40.37
CA ALA A 473 22.60 -3.37 -40.69
C ALA A 473 22.10 -2.45 -41.83
N ALA A 474 22.98 -1.71 -42.51
CA ALA A 474 22.62 -0.85 -43.64
C ALA A 474 23.14 -1.45 -44.96
N THR A 475 22.24 -1.99 -45.78
CA THR A 475 22.56 -2.36 -47.17
C THR A 475 22.41 -1.15 -48.10
N PRO A 476 23.28 -0.98 -49.12
CA PRO A 476 23.24 0.16 -50.02
C PRO A 476 22.54 -0.22 -51.34
N PHE A 477 21.63 0.59 -51.87
CA PHE A 477 21.41 0.71 -53.33
C PHE A 477 20.45 1.87 -53.66
N GLU A 478 20.98 2.93 -54.25
CA GLU A 478 20.27 3.69 -55.29
C GLU A 478 21.28 4.14 -56.36
N LYS A 479 21.07 3.68 -57.60
CA LYS A 479 21.43 4.43 -58.82
C LYS A 479 20.57 3.94 -60.00
N ALA A 480 19.91 4.92 -60.62
CA ALA A 480 19.47 5.05 -62.02
C ALA A 480 18.21 4.30 -62.52
N GLY A 481 17.18 5.09 -62.85
CA GLY A 481 16.83 5.42 -64.25
C GLY A 481 15.77 4.59 -65.00
N ASP A 482 14.58 5.17 -65.16
CA ASP A 482 13.58 5.07 -66.25
C ASP A 482 13.45 3.79 -67.11
N ARG A 483 12.27 3.16 -67.07
CA ARG A 483 11.33 2.93 -68.21
C ARG A 483 10.14 2.04 -67.82
N ALA A 484 8.94 2.42 -68.26
CA ALA A 484 7.72 1.59 -68.34
C ALA A 484 7.47 1.15 -69.81
N PRO A 485 6.38 0.44 -70.21
CA PRO A 485 5.38 -0.39 -69.49
C PRO A 485 5.10 -1.77 -70.17
N GLY A 486 4.20 -2.62 -69.62
CA GLY A 486 3.40 -3.56 -70.46
C GLY A 486 3.18 -5.02 -70.00
N SER A 487 2.03 -5.27 -69.38
CA SER A 487 1.07 -6.38 -69.52
C SER A 487 1.46 -7.86 -69.83
N ALA A 488 0.89 -8.76 -69.00
CA ALA A 488 0.09 -9.96 -69.34
C ALA A 488 0.63 -11.39 -69.02
N ARG A 489 0.01 -11.98 -67.98
CA ARG A 489 -0.65 -13.31 -67.83
C ARG A 489 0.08 -14.68 -68.00
N LEU A 490 0.03 -15.42 -66.87
CA LEU A 490 -0.29 -16.88 -66.61
C LEU A 490 0.77 -17.97 -66.88
N PRO A 491 0.72 -19.19 -66.26
CA PRO A 491 0.07 -19.73 -65.02
C PRO A 491 1.08 -20.51 -64.08
N PRO A 492 0.67 -21.21 -62.96
CA PRO A 492 1.60 -21.84 -61.98
C PRO A 492 1.90 -23.33 -62.28
N PRO A 493 2.93 -23.97 -61.67
CA PRO A 493 2.64 -25.02 -60.65
C PRO A 493 3.76 -25.42 -59.61
N VAL A 494 3.29 -26.07 -58.53
CA VAL A 494 3.82 -27.26 -57.78
C VAL A 494 5.01 -27.16 -56.80
N VAL A 495 4.78 -27.73 -55.61
CA VAL A 495 5.67 -27.97 -54.45
C VAL A 495 6.17 -29.44 -54.45
N PRO A 496 7.41 -29.73 -53.99
CA PRO A 496 7.75 -31.06 -53.48
C PRO A 496 8.18 -31.06 -51.99
N ALA A 497 7.89 -32.18 -51.31
CA ALA A 497 8.14 -32.46 -49.89
C ALA A 497 9.58 -32.99 -49.60
N PRO A 498 10.06 -32.99 -48.34
CA PRO A 498 11.38 -33.54 -47.94
C PRO A 498 11.32 -35.01 -47.45
N PRO A 499 12.47 -35.74 -47.40
CA PRO A 499 12.52 -37.18 -47.10
C PRO A 499 12.76 -37.50 -45.60
N ALA A 500 12.51 -38.77 -45.23
CA ALA A 500 12.64 -39.34 -43.88
C ALA A 500 13.76 -40.40 -43.78
N MET A 501 14.35 -40.60 -42.58
CA MET A 501 14.67 -41.91 -41.95
C MET A 501 15.33 -41.72 -40.55
N VAL A 502 14.68 -42.17 -39.45
CA VAL A 502 14.96 -43.35 -38.57
C VAL A 502 16.18 -43.25 -37.63
N GLN A 503 15.92 -43.25 -36.31
CA GLN A 503 16.80 -43.85 -35.28
C GLN A 503 16.04 -44.30 -34.02
N ALA A 504 16.52 -45.39 -33.43
CA ALA A 504 15.93 -46.25 -32.40
C ALA A 504 16.04 -45.74 -30.93
N PRO A 505 15.25 -46.28 -29.98
CA PRO A 505 15.26 -45.83 -28.57
C PRO A 505 16.29 -46.57 -27.67
N PRO A 506 16.79 -45.94 -26.59
CA PRO A 506 17.70 -46.54 -25.61
C PRO A 506 16.95 -47.30 -24.47
N PRO A 507 17.67 -48.10 -23.64
CA PRO A 507 17.11 -49.25 -22.91
C PRO A 507 16.53 -48.93 -21.52
N VAL A 508 15.64 -49.82 -21.06
CA VAL A 508 14.95 -49.79 -19.76
C VAL A 508 15.59 -50.80 -18.79
N VAL A 509 15.85 -50.39 -17.54
CA VAL A 509 16.13 -51.28 -16.40
C VAL A 509 15.22 -50.84 -15.22
N PRO A 510 14.61 -51.75 -14.45
CA PRO A 510 13.32 -51.53 -13.80
C PRO A 510 13.40 -51.17 -12.30
N ALA A 511 12.33 -50.55 -11.79
CA ALA A 511 11.99 -50.46 -10.36
C ALA A 511 10.69 -51.26 -10.08
N PRO A 512 10.50 -51.82 -8.86
CA PRO A 512 9.54 -52.90 -8.55
C PRO A 512 8.08 -52.41 -8.34
N PRO A 513 7.08 -53.33 -8.30
CA PRO A 513 5.68 -52.99 -8.50
C PRO A 513 4.95 -52.63 -7.20
N VAL A 514 3.98 -51.72 -7.29
CA VAL A 514 2.85 -51.65 -6.35
C VAL A 514 1.56 -51.67 -7.15
N THR A 515 0.79 -52.73 -6.95
CA THR A 515 -0.54 -53.01 -7.50
C THR A 515 -1.62 -52.22 -6.77
N VAL A 516 -2.48 -51.50 -7.50
CA VAL A 516 -3.84 -51.17 -7.06
C VAL A 516 -4.82 -51.33 -8.24
N GLN A 517 -5.88 -52.08 -8.00
CA GLN A 517 -6.96 -52.49 -8.90
C GLN A 517 -7.80 -51.31 -9.44
N ALA A 518 -8.25 -51.45 -10.69
CA ALA A 518 -9.20 -50.56 -11.38
C ALA A 518 -10.63 -51.16 -11.43
N PRO A 519 -11.70 -50.35 -11.46
CA PRO A 519 -13.04 -50.77 -11.86
C PRO A 519 -13.32 -50.55 -13.38
N PRO A 520 -14.26 -51.30 -14.00
CA PRO A 520 -14.46 -51.40 -15.46
C PRO A 520 -15.41 -50.34 -16.09
N PRO A 521 -15.46 -50.22 -17.44
CA PRO A 521 -16.08 -49.10 -18.16
C PRO A 521 -17.55 -49.31 -18.60
N VAL A 522 -18.25 -48.21 -18.88
CA VAL A 522 -19.65 -48.15 -19.36
C VAL A 522 -19.70 -47.82 -20.87
N VAL A 523 -20.60 -48.50 -21.60
CA VAL A 523 -20.86 -48.42 -23.06
C VAL A 523 -22.13 -47.57 -23.34
N PRO A 524 -22.24 -46.82 -24.47
CA PRO A 524 -23.33 -45.85 -24.71
C PRO A 524 -24.52 -46.37 -25.54
N ALA A 525 -25.67 -45.68 -25.51
CA ALA A 525 -26.84 -45.90 -26.38
C ALA A 525 -27.49 -44.57 -26.87
N PRO A 526 -28.19 -44.54 -28.04
CA PRO A 526 -28.50 -43.34 -28.85
C PRO A 526 -29.95 -42.76 -28.66
N PRO A 527 -30.33 -41.62 -29.30
CA PRO A 527 -31.48 -40.76 -28.91
C PRO A 527 -32.76 -40.97 -29.75
N PRO A 528 -33.93 -40.44 -29.31
CA PRO A 528 -35.11 -40.27 -30.18
C PRO A 528 -35.60 -38.81 -30.35
N MET A 529 -36.43 -38.66 -31.39
CA MET A 529 -36.82 -37.45 -32.15
C MET A 529 -38.01 -36.64 -31.61
N VAL A 530 -38.14 -35.43 -32.19
CA VAL A 530 -39.09 -34.32 -31.98
C VAL A 530 -40.50 -34.57 -32.58
N GLN A 531 -41.55 -34.06 -31.92
CA GLN A 531 -42.81 -33.61 -32.55
C GLN A 531 -43.33 -32.33 -31.90
N ALA A 532 -43.84 -31.40 -32.72
CA ALA A 532 -44.40 -30.09 -32.34
C ALA A 532 -45.88 -29.98 -32.74
N PRO A 533 -46.66 -29.09 -32.09
CA PRO A 533 -47.81 -28.42 -32.74
C PRO A 533 -47.81 -26.87 -32.62
N PRO A 534 -48.64 -26.14 -33.41
CA PRO A 534 -48.41 -24.75 -33.88
C PRO A 534 -49.24 -23.65 -33.14
N PRO A 535 -49.15 -22.34 -33.50
CA PRO A 535 -49.45 -21.18 -32.63
C PRO A 535 -50.78 -20.44 -32.93
N VAL A 536 -51.39 -19.76 -31.92
CA VAL A 536 -52.36 -18.64 -32.07
C VAL A 536 -52.35 -17.72 -30.81
N VAL A 537 -52.55 -16.41 -31.01
CA VAL A 537 -52.60 -15.25 -30.07
C VAL A 537 -53.93 -14.48 -30.37
N PRO A 538 -54.49 -13.49 -29.61
CA PRO A 538 -54.54 -13.10 -28.17
C PRO A 538 -55.99 -12.85 -27.61
N ALA A 539 -56.15 -12.57 -26.29
CA ALA A 539 -56.81 -11.36 -25.70
C ALA A 539 -57.20 -11.52 -24.19
N PRO A 540 -57.31 -10.42 -23.37
CA PRO A 540 -57.43 -10.41 -21.89
C PRO A 540 -58.80 -9.86 -21.40
N PRO A 541 -58.99 -9.31 -20.16
CA PRO A 541 -58.58 -9.66 -18.78
C PRO A 541 -59.81 -9.82 -17.82
N ALA A 542 -59.64 -10.33 -16.58
CA ALA A 542 -60.45 -9.92 -15.41
C ALA A 542 -59.96 -10.50 -14.08
N THR A 543 -60.15 -9.68 -13.04
CA THR A 543 -59.79 -9.78 -11.63
C THR A 543 -60.86 -10.43 -10.73
N VAL A 544 -60.44 -10.78 -9.50
CA VAL A 544 -61.21 -10.82 -8.22
C VAL A 544 -61.74 -12.19 -7.72
N GLN A 545 -61.49 -12.40 -6.42
CA GLN A 545 -62.23 -13.15 -5.38
C GLN A 545 -61.78 -14.56 -4.93
N ALA A 546 -61.27 -14.62 -3.69
CA ALA A 546 -61.30 -15.76 -2.75
C ALA A 546 -62.76 -16.06 -2.31
N PRO A 547 -63.17 -17.24 -1.74
CA PRO A 547 -62.68 -17.86 -0.47
C PRO A 547 -62.85 -19.43 -0.43
N PRO A 548 -63.11 -20.15 0.70
CA PRO A 548 -62.19 -20.65 1.76
C PRO A 548 -62.24 -22.21 1.95
N PRO A 549 -62.10 -22.83 3.16
CA PRO A 549 -61.10 -23.88 3.48
C PRO A 549 -61.71 -25.29 3.76
N VAL A 550 -60.90 -26.29 4.17
CA VAL A 550 -61.19 -27.48 5.05
C VAL A 550 -60.00 -28.46 4.93
N VAL A 551 -59.10 -28.56 5.91
CA VAL A 551 -59.07 -29.45 7.11
C VAL A 551 -59.00 -30.94 6.78
N LEU A 552 -57.90 -31.59 7.24
CA LEU A 552 -57.96 -32.90 7.92
C LEU A 552 -56.70 -33.10 8.78
N ALA A 553 -56.94 -33.39 10.05
CA ALA A 553 -55.99 -33.55 11.14
C ALA A 553 -55.39 -34.98 11.20
N PRO A 554 -54.22 -35.17 11.86
CA PRO A 554 -53.67 -36.49 12.18
C PRO A 554 -54.14 -37.01 13.57
N PRO A 555 -54.17 -38.35 13.79
CA PRO A 555 -54.41 -38.95 15.11
C PRO A 555 -53.11 -39.10 15.94
N PRO A 556 -53.23 -39.40 17.25
CA PRO A 556 -52.31 -38.95 18.31
C PRO A 556 -51.43 -40.08 18.87
N MET A 557 -50.41 -39.74 19.66
CA MET A 557 -49.94 -40.55 20.81
C MET A 557 -49.06 -39.76 21.81
N VAL A 558 -49.69 -39.43 22.93
CA VAL A 558 -49.27 -39.29 24.36
C VAL A 558 -47.78 -39.55 24.67
N GLN A 559 -46.97 -38.53 25.00
CA GLN A 559 -46.69 -37.88 26.31
C GLN A 559 -45.92 -38.70 27.38
N ALA A 560 -44.68 -38.26 27.64
CA ALA A 560 -44.00 -38.24 28.94
C ALA A 560 -43.17 -36.92 29.04
N PRO A 561 -42.90 -36.38 30.23
CA PRO A 561 -42.85 -34.94 30.48
C PRO A 561 -41.45 -34.32 30.26
N PRO A 562 -41.34 -33.10 29.73
CA PRO A 562 -40.07 -32.38 29.70
C PRO A 562 -39.83 -31.58 31.00
N PRO A 563 -38.56 -31.25 31.30
CA PRO A 563 -38.17 -30.58 32.54
C PRO A 563 -38.65 -29.13 32.59
N VAL A 564 -38.88 -28.68 33.83
CA VAL A 564 -39.30 -27.34 34.24
C VAL A 564 -38.41 -26.26 33.62
N ALA A 565 -39.02 -25.35 32.85
CA ALA A 565 -38.39 -24.13 32.37
C ALA A 565 -38.30 -23.08 33.51
N PRO A 566 -37.21 -22.30 33.62
CA PRO A 566 -37.13 -21.21 34.56
C PRO A 566 -38.02 -20.03 34.12
N ALA A 567 -38.70 -19.41 35.10
CA ALA A 567 -39.61 -18.28 34.93
C ALA A 567 -38.91 -17.03 34.34
N PRO A 568 -39.65 -16.17 33.61
CA PRO A 568 -39.10 -14.92 33.06
C PRO A 568 -38.84 -13.89 34.19
N PRO A 569 -37.78 -13.07 34.09
CA PRO A 569 -37.55 -12.03 35.08
C PRO A 569 -38.57 -10.89 34.92
N ALA A 570 -39.07 -10.44 36.07
CA ALA A 570 -40.01 -9.34 36.22
C ALA A 570 -39.45 -8.02 35.69
N THR A 571 -40.29 -7.27 35.00
CA THR A 571 -40.10 -5.86 34.65
C THR A 571 -40.00 -4.99 35.92
N VAL A 572 -38.82 -4.44 36.18
CA VAL A 572 -38.63 -3.34 37.15
C VAL A 572 -38.52 -2.04 36.37
N GLN A 573 -39.51 -1.16 36.53
CA GLN A 573 -39.42 0.24 36.12
C GLN A 573 -38.32 0.94 36.93
N ALA A 574 -37.37 1.56 36.23
CA ALA A 574 -36.37 2.44 36.84
C ALA A 574 -36.95 3.85 37.06
N PRO A 575 -36.65 4.53 38.19
CA PRO A 575 -37.01 5.93 38.42
C PRO A 575 -36.08 6.88 37.63
N PRO A 576 -36.46 8.17 37.42
CA PRO A 576 -35.72 9.10 36.57
C PRO A 576 -34.39 9.56 37.19
N PRO A 577 -33.44 10.08 36.39
CA PRO A 577 -32.12 10.46 36.85
C PRO A 577 -32.15 11.74 37.70
N VAL A 578 -31.53 11.69 38.87
CA VAL A 578 -31.30 12.84 39.76
C VAL A 578 -30.02 13.57 39.32
N VAL A 579 -30.13 14.88 39.12
CA VAL A 579 -29.04 15.83 38.84
C VAL A 579 -28.19 16.03 40.11
N PRO A 580 -26.85 15.96 40.07
CA PRO A 580 -26.03 16.43 41.18
C PRO A 580 -25.82 17.96 41.10
N ALA A 581 -26.14 18.64 42.20
CA ALA A 581 -25.86 20.06 42.46
C ALA A 581 -24.37 20.26 42.88
N PRO A 582 -23.82 21.49 42.82
CA PRO A 582 -22.37 21.74 42.81
C PRO A 582 -21.75 21.73 44.21
N PRO A 583 -20.43 21.48 44.35
CA PRO A 583 -19.76 21.63 45.65
C PRO A 583 -19.48 23.10 45.97
N ALA A 584 -19.87 23.50 47.18
CA ALA A 584 -19.54 24.78 47.78
C ALA A 584 -18.09 24.79 48.32
N THR A 585 -17.52 25.99 48.30
CA THR A 585 -16.16 26.39 48.66
C THR A 585 -15.76 26.06 50.10
N VAL A 586 -14.53 25.57 50.28
CA VAL A 586 -13.78 25.67 51.55
C VAL A 586 -12.41 26.28 51.27
N GLN A 587 -12.13 27.35 52.02
CA GLN A 587 -11.01 28.27 51.88
C GLN A 587 -9.67 27.65 52.30
N VAL A 588 -8.61 28.05 51.58
CA VAL A 588 -7.20 27.89 51.94
C VAL A 588 -6.76 29.08 52.82
N PRO A 589 -6.01 28.88 53.91
CA PRO A 589 -5.18 29.93 54.50
C PRO A 589 -3.69 29.81 54.10
N PRO A 590 -2.93 30.93 54.11
CA PRO A 590 -1.69 31.07 53.34
C PRO A 590 -0.41 30.72 54.13
N ALA A 591 0.66 30.40 53.39
CA ALA A 591 2.03 30.33 53.91
C ALA A 591 2.77 31.68 53.73
N PRO A 592 3.65 32.10 54.67
CA PRO A 592 4.49 33.27 54.48
C PRO A 592 5.90 32.96 53.92
N LEU A 593 6.35 33.90 53.08
CA LEU A 593 7.67 34.24 52.51
C LEU A 593 8.78 34.32 53.60
N GLN A 594 10.11 34.28 53.40
CA GLN A 594 11.08 34.44 52.30
C GLN A 594 12.49 34.14 52.93
N VAL A 595 13.58 33.75 52.23
CA VAL A 595 14.71 34.62 51.77
C VAL A 595 15.96 33.74 51.49
N LEU A 596 16.67 34.02 50.35
CA LEU A 596 18.10 33.81 49.94
C LEU A 596 18.77 32.43 50.17
N GLY A 597 19.53 31.81 49.26
CA GLY A 597 20.30 32.28 48.11
C GLY A 597 21.76 31.79 48.24
N THR A 598 22.24 30.96 47.32
CA THR A 598 23.61 30.90 46.71
C THR A 598 23.85 29.56 46.01
N ALA A 599 24.42 29.64 44.80
CA ALA A 599 24.87 28.54 43.92
C ALA A 599 26.23 27.96 44.41
N PRO A 600 26.93 27.01 43.73
CA PRO A 600 26.70 26.49 42.37
C PRO A 600 27.04 24.98 42.09
N ALA A 601 26.75 24.59 40.84
CA ALA A 601 27.53 23.73 39.92
C ALA A 601 27.53 22.18 40.01
N ALA A 602 27.51 21.63 38.79
CA ALA A 602 28.09 20.37 38.30
C ALA A 602 27.25 19.07 38.35
N ALA A 603 26.90 18.60 37.15
CA ALA A 603 26.75 17.17 36.80
C ALA A 603 28.17 16.51 36.73
N PRO A 604 28.36 15.22 36.39
CA PRO A 604 27.41 14.14 36.09
C PRO A 604 27.81 12.74 36.67
N GLU A 605 27.11 11.70 36.22
CA GLU A 605 27.58 10.32 35.99
C GLU A 605 27.67 9.24 37.11
N ALA A 606 27.39 8.03 36.60
CA ALA A 606 27.92 6.71 36.93
C ALA A 606 27.18 5.79 37.92
N ALA A 607 26.77 4.68 37.32
CA ALA A 607 26.37 3.38 37.86
C ALA A 607 27.28 2.80 38.95
N SER A 608 26.70 1.94 39.80
CA SER A 608 27.24 0.65 40.28
C SER A 608 26.47 0.24 41.55
N ALA A 609 25.58 -0.74 41.50
CA ALA A 609 25.86 -2.11 41.94
C ALA A 609 26.61 -2.22 43.29
N ALA A 610 25.94 -2.75 44.32
CA ALA A 610 26.28 -4.02 44.96
C ALA A 610 25.61 -4.15 46.33
N ALA A 611 25.14 -5.36 46.59
CA ALA A 611 24.54 -5.82 47.83
C ALA A 611 25.55 -5.86 48.99
N SER A 612 25.05 -5.70 50.22
CA SER A 612 25.30 -6.65 51.31
C SER A 612 24.53 -6.26 52.57
N ALA A 613 23.87 -7.26 53.15
CA ALA A 613 23.14 -7.21 54.41
C ALA A 613 24.04 -6.94 55.63
N SER A 614 23.45 -6.40 56.69
CA SER A 614 23.83 -6.72 58.07
C SER A 614 22.60 -6.76 58.96
N ALA A 615 22.59 -7.74 59.85
CA ALA A 615 21.47 -8.29 60.58
C ALA A 615 21.33 -7.73 62.00
N ALA A 616 20.12 -7.84 62.57
CA ALA A 616 19.79 -8.23 63.94
C ALA A 616 18.35 -7.74 64.25
N ALA A 617 17.46 -8.41 64.99
CA ALA A 617 17.31 -9.77 65.47
C ALA A 617 15.93 -9.78 66.14
N ALA A 618 15.05 -10.73 65.83
CA ALA A 618 13.98 -11.18 66.72
C ALA A 618 13.34 -12.47 66.18
N ALA A 619 13.39 -13.53 66.98
CA ALA A 619 12.65 -14.78 66.82
C ALA A 619 11.78 -14.98 68.09
N PRO A 620 10.81 -15.91 68.12
CA PRO A 620 10.01 -16.48 67.03
C PRO A 620 8.50 -16.32 67.29
N ALA A 621 7.70 -16.13 66.23
CA ALA A 621 6.25 -16.36 66.28
C ALA A 621 5.91 -17.52 65.33
N ALA A 622 4.96 -18.34 65.77
CA ALA A 622 4.61 -19.66 65.26
C ALA A 622 4.59 -19.79 63.73
N ALA A 623 5.11 -20.93 63.25
CA ALA A 623 5.08 -21.32 61.85
C ALA A 623 3.66 -21.21 61.27
N PRO A 624 3.45 -20.50 60.16
CA PRO A 624 2.19 -20.58 59.43
C PRO A 624 2.09 -21.98 58.80
N ALA A 625 0.90 -22.56 58.86
CA ALA A 625 0.57 -23.86 58.29
C ALA A 625 1.05 -23.96 56.82
N PRO A 626 1.46 -25.16 56.35
CA PRO A 626 1.92 -25.33 54.98
C PRO A 626 0.79 -24.92 54.02
N ALA A 627 1.13 -24.01 53.11
CA ALA A 627 0.26 -23.62 52.00
C ALA A 627 -0.16 -24.89 51.23
N PRO A 628 -1.41 -24.94 50.70
CA PRO A 628 -1.88 -26.10 49.96
C PRO A 628 -0.91 -26.38 48.82
N GLU A 629 -0.51 -27.64 48.66
CA GLU A 629 0.40 -28.07 47.59
C GLU A 629 -0.19 -27.67 46.23
N GLU A 630 0.31 -26.57 45.65
CA GLU A 630 -0.04 -26.17 44.30
C GLU A 630 0.48 -27.27 43.36
N THR A 631 -0.41 -28.10 42.82
CA THR A 631 -0.07 -29.09 41.79
C THR A 631 -0.30 -28.47 40.41
N GLY A 632 0.73 -28.38 39.56
CA GLY A 632 0.58 -27.93 38.17
C GLY A 632 1.80 -27.19 37.58
N ILE A 633 1.61 -26.62 36.38
CA ILE A 633 2.64 -25.86 35.65
C ILE A 633 3.13 -24.68 36.50
N ARG A 634 2.22 -23.94 37.14
CA ARG A 634 2.53 -22.80 38.02
C ARG A 634 3.53 -23.16 39.13
N ALA A 635 3.30 -24.24 39.84
CA ALA A 635 4.18 -24.68 40.92
C ALA A 635 5.56 -25.12 40.43
N THR A 636 5.60 -25.76 39.26
CA THR A 636 6.86 -26.10 38.58
C THR A 636 7.66 -24.84 38.25
N VAL A 637 7.00 -23.82 37.68
CA VAL A 637 7.61 -22.52 37.36
C VAL A 637 8.09 -21.82 38.63
N LEU A 638 7.29 -21.81 39.69
CA LEU A 638 7.67 -21.28 41.01
C LEU A 638 8.89 -21.98 41.61
N ALA A 639 8.97 -23.30 41.52
CA ALA A 639 10.12 -24.07 41.99
C ALA A 639 11.40 -23.70 41.21
N ARG A 640 11.30 -23.58 39.88
CA ARG A 640 12.43 -23.18 39.01
C ARG A 640 12.87 -21.74 39.25
N LEU A 641 11.93 -20.83 39.49
CA LEU A 641 12.22 -19.45 39.89
C LEU A 641 12.92 -19.39 41.24
N ARG A 642 12.46 -20.16 42.24
CA ARG A 642 13.14 -20.29 43.55
C ARG A 642 14.54 -20.89 43.43
N ALA A 643 14.77 -21.75 42.44
CA ALA A 643 16.09 -22.30 42.11
C ALA A 643 16.99 -21.32 41.32
N GLY A 644 16.48 -20.15 40.93
CA GLY A 644 17.24 -19.12 40.21
C GLY A 644 17.45 -19.43 38.71
N GLU A 645 16.60 -20.26 38.11
CA GLU A 645 16.71 -20.60 36.69
C GLU A 645 16.39 -19.40 35.79
N ARG A 646 17.29 -19.10 34.82
CA ARG A 646 17.09 -18.01 33.85
C ARG A 646 15.99 -18.27 32.80
N ASN A 647 15.63 -19.54 32.59
CA ASN A 647 14.58 -19.95 31.65
C ASN A 647 13.57 -20.86 32.38
N PRO A 648 12.72 -20.30 33.23
CA PRO A 648 11.84 -21.08 34.10
C PRO A 648 10.78 -21.85 33.30
N LEU A 649 10.48 -21.46 32.05
CA LEU A 649 9.46 -22.07 31.20
C LEU A 649 10.03 -23.12 30.22
N HIS A 650 11.34 -23.37 30.23
CA HIS A 650 11.96 -24.26 29.25
C HIS A 650 11.33 -25.66 29.26
N GLY A 651 10.94 -26.13 28.06
CA GLY A 651 10.37 -27.46 27.85
C GLY A 651 8.95 -27.64 28.40
N LEU A 652 8.31 -26.57 28.89
CA LEU A 652 6.93 -26.61 29.38
C LEU A 652 5.98 -26.05 28.31
N SER A 653 4.83 -26.71 28.13
CA SER A 653 3.69 -26.11 27.44
C SER A 653 2.99 -25.15 28.40
N VAL A 654 3.10 -23.84 28.15
CA VAL A 654 2.66 -22.77 29.07
C VAL A 654 1.51 -21.93 28.49
N ALA A 655 0.96 -22.31 27.33
CA ALA A 655 -0.24 -21.71 26.79
C ALA A 655 -1.42 -21.90 27.77
N GLY A 656 -2.15 -20.83 28.06
CA GLY A 656 -3.25 -20.82 29.03
C GLY A 656 -2.82 -20.99 30.50
N ALA A 657 -1.53 -21.07 30.80
CA ALA A 657 -1.04 -21.30 32.16
C ALA A 657 -1.26 -20.06 33.06
N ASP A 658 -1.46 -20.30 34.35
CA ASP A 658 -1.55 -19.24 35.35
C ASP A 658 -0.17 -18.86 35.91
N LEU A 659 0.35 -17.75 35.40
CA LEU A 659 1.61 -17.12 35.77
C LEU A 659 1.39 -15.76 36.44
N SER A 660 0.18 -15.49 36.92
CA SER A 660 -0.22 -14.22 37.51
C SER A 660 0.60 -13.91 38.77
N ASN A 661 1.00 -12.65 38.94
CA ASN A 661 1.81 -12.14 40.07
C ASN A 661 3.17 -12.84 40.27
N LEU A 662 3.69 -13.57 39.28
CA LEU A 662 5.01 -14.17 39.37
C LEU A 662 6.11 -13.15 39.07
N ASP A 663 7.26 -13.32 39.72
CA ASP A 663 8.48 -12.58 39.41
C ASP A 663 9.26 -13.30 38.30
N LEU A 664 9.12 -12.78 37.07
CA LEU A 664 9.75 -13.23 35.84
C LEU A 664 10.77 -12.18 35.33
N LYS A 665 11.27 -11.32 36.22
CA LYS A 665 12.22 -10.27 35.89
C LYS A 665 13.46 -10.84 35.19
N GLY A 666 13.78 -10.29 34.02
CA GLY A 666 14.92 -10.74 33.21
C GLY A 666 14.83 -12.16 32.68
N ALA A 667 13.69 -12.85 32.85
CA ALA A 667 13.52 -14.22 32.38
C ALA A 667 13.62 -14.30 30.85
N ASN A 668 14.21 -15.39 30.35
CA ASN A 668 14.23 -15.65 28.91
C ASN A 668 12.96 -16.42 28.50
N LEU A 669 12.03 -15.72 27.88
CA LEU A 669 10.75 -16.23 27.41
C LEU A 669 10.65 -16.23 25.87
N SER A 670 11.77 -15.95 25.18
CA SER A 670 11.79 -15.72 23.74
C SER A 670 11.30 -16.95 22.97
N GLY A 671 10.46 -16.73 21.97
CA GLY A 671 9.88 -17.78 21.11
C GLY A 671 8.88 -18.73 21.79
N HIS A 672 8.53 -18.53 23.06
CA HIS A 672 7.54 -19.38 23.74
C HIS A 672 6.12 -19.07 23.27
N ASP A 673 5.23 -20.06 23.42
CA ASP A 673 3.79 -19.87 23.25
C ASP A 673 3.13 -19.67 24.62
N LEU A 674 2.81 -18.42 24.92
CA LEU A 674 2.06 -17.95 26.08
C LEU A 674 0.65 -17.49 25.69
N GLY A 675 0.12 -18.01 24.57
CA GLY A 675 -1.24 -17.69 24.14
C GLY A 675 -2.27 -18.02 25.22
N GLY A 676 -3.12 -17.05 25.56
CA GLY A 676 -4.13 -17.18 26.61
C GLY A 676 -3.59 -17.30 28.05
N ALA A 677 -2.28 -17.17 28.27
CA ALA A 677 -1.71 -17.26 29.61
C ALA A 677 -2.20 -16.11 30.50
N LYS A 678 -2.36 -16.38 31.81
CA LYS A 678 -2.64 -15.34 32.80
C LYS A 678 -1.33 -14.85 33.37
N LEU A 679 -1.00 -13.60 33.07
CA LEU A 679 0.21 -12.88 33.49
C LEU A 679 -0.16 -11.58 34.21
N SER A 680 -1.41 -11.44 34.67
CA SER A 680 -1.86 -10.24 35.37
C SER A 680 -1.01 -10.00 36.63
N GLY A 681 -0.55 -8.75 36.79
CA GLY A 681 0.36 -8.34 37.86
C GLY A 681 1.74 -9.00 37.86
N ALA A 682 2.12 -9.77 36.83
CA ALA A 682 3.44 -10.39 36.76
C ALA A 682 4.54 -9.33 36.57
N ASN A 683 5.70 -9.56 37.19
CA ASN A 683 6.90 -8.74 36.97
C ASN A 683 7.72 -9.35 35.84
N LEU A 684 7.71 -8.71 34.68
CA LEU A 684 8.43 -9.08 33.46
C LEU A 684 9.48 -8.01 33.10
N GLU A 685 9.90 -7.19 34.07
CA GLU A 685 10.87 -6.11 33.85
C GLU A 685 12.16 -6.69 33.24
N GLY A 686 12.60 -6.14 32.12
CA GLY A 686 13.79 -6.60 31.40
C GLY A 686 13.72 -8.03 30.85
N ALA A 687 12.56 -8.69 30.85
CA ALA A 687 12.40 -10.03 30.30
C ALA A 687 12.65 -10.04 28.78
N ARG A 688 13.17 -11.16 28.27
CA ARG A 688 13.37 -11.36 26.82
C ARG A 688 12.17 -12.08 26.24
N LEU A 689 11.32 -11.34 25.56
CA LEU A 689 10.07 -11.80 24.95
C LEU A 689 10.12 -11.77 23.42
N SER A 690 11.30 -11.68 22.80
CA SER A 690 11.42 -11.61 21.34
C SER A 690 10.78 -12.83 20.67
N GLY A 691 9.91 -12.59 19.68
CA GLY A 691 9.20 -13.64 18.93
C GLY A 691 8.20 -14.46 19.75
N THR A 692 7.86 -14.04 20.96
CA THR A 692 6.93 -14.76 21.85
C THR A 692 5.49 -14.56 21.38
N ARG A 693 4.67 -15.61 21.45
CA ARG A 693 3.23 -15.54 21.19
C ARG A 693 2.48 -15.31 22.50
N LEU A 694 1.88 -14.14 22.65
CA LEU A 694 1.06 -13.70 23.80
C LEU A 694 -0.39 -13.42 23.36
N VAL A 695 -0.82 -14.06 22.28
CA VAL A 695 -2.15 -13.87 21.70
C VAL A 695 -3.22 -14.24 22.72
N ASP A 696 -4.21 -13.37 22.92
CA ASP A 696 -5.27 -13.53 23.94
C ASP A 696 -4.76 -13.64 25.41
N ALA A 697 -3.50 -13.33 25.70
CA ALA A 697 -2.96 -13.37 27.07
C ALA A 697 -3.52 -12.22 27.94
N ASP A 698 -3.62 -12.46 29.25
CA ASP A 698 -3.96 -11.44 30.24
C ASP A 698 -2.69 -10.88 30.87
N LEU A 699 -2.32 -9.65 30.54
CA LEU A 699 -1.16 -8.92 31.07
C LEU A 699 -1.59 -7.70 31.89
N ASP A 700 -2.84 -7.66 32.35
CA ASP A 700 -3.38 -6.51 33.08
C ASP A 700 -2.52 -6.20 34.33
N GLY A 701 -2.06 -4.95 34.43
CA GLY A 701 -1.19 -4.48 35.51
C GLY A 701 0.21 -5.11 35.57
N ALA A 702 0.62 -5.89 34.57
CA ALA A 702 1.97 -6.46 34.50
C ALA A 702 3.04 -5.36 34.27
N ASP A 703 4.25 -5.61 34.76
CA ASP A 703 5.40 -4.73 34.57
C ASP A 703 6.33 -5.30 33.49
N LEU A 704 6.30 -4.74 32.28
CA LEU A 704 7.17 -5.09 31.13
C LEU A 704 8.19 -3.99 30.83
N ARG A 705 8.52 -3.11 31.79
CA ARG A 705 9.50 -2.05 31.54
C ARG A 705 10.83 -2.62 31.08
N SER A 706 11.43 -1.98 30.08
CA SER A 706 12.70 -2.39 29.46
C SER A 706 12.71 -3.84 28.92
N ALA A 707 11.55 -4.49 28.74
CA ALA A 707 11.48 -5.81 28.14
C ALA A 707 11.80 -5.76 26.64
N ASP A 708 12.31 -6.87 26.10
CA ASP A 708 12.53 -7.04 24.67
C ASP A 708 11.30 -7.73 24.06
N LEU A 709 10.43 -6.97 23.39
CA LEU A 709 9.22 -7.45 22.71
C LEU A 709 9.40 -7.53 21.19
N LYS A 710 10.63 -7.62 20.69
CA LYS A 710 10.89 -7.62 19.25
C LYS A 710 10.15 -8.76 18.56
N ALA A 711 9.33 -8.44 17.55
CA ALA A 711 8.48 -9.39 16.83
C ALA A 711 7.57 -10.26 17.73
N ALA A 712 7.26 -9.82 18.95
CA ALA A 712 6.30 -10.49 19.81
C ALA A 712 4.86 -10.25 19.31
N ASP A 713 4.00 -11.26 19.43
CA ASP A 713 2.60 -11.20 19.03
C ASP A 713 1.69 -11.12 20.26
N LEU A 714 1.24 -9.92 20.60
CA LEU A 714 0.29 -9.59 21.67
C LEU A 714 -1.12 -9.32 21.12
N SER A 715 -1.46 -9.88 19.95
CA SER A 715 -2.77 -9.67 19.35
C SER A 715 -3.89 -10.08 20.31
N ARG A 716 -4.90 -9.22 20.48
CA ARG A 716 -6.04 -9.41 21.39
C ARG A 716 -5.71 -9.60 22.88
N ALA A 717 -4.46 -9.37 23.28
CA ALA A 717 -4.08 -9.43 24.69
C ALA A 717 -4.78 -8.34 25.52
N SER A 718 -5.01 -8.62 26.79
CA SER A 718 -5.42 -7.64 27.79
C SER A 718 -4.16 -6.98 28.36
N LEU A 719 -4.06 -5.66 28.25
CA LEU A 719 -2.90 -4.84 28.62
C LEU A 719 -3.33 -3.66 29.51
N ALA A 720 -4.45 -3.77 30.21
CA ALA A 720 -4.99 -2.65 30.98
C ALA A 720 -4.00 -2.28 32.10
N LYS A 721 -3.58 -1.01 32.13
CA LYS A 721 -2.59 -0.48 33.10
C LYS A 721 -1.24 -1.22 33.11
N THR A 722 -0.92 -1.95 32.05
CA THR A 722 0.39 -2.60 31.87
C THR A 722 1.45 -1.54 31.64
N ARG A 723 2.64 -1.73 32.23
CA ARG A 723 3.76 -0.79 32.07
C ARG A 723 4.77 -1.34 31.07
N LEU A 724 4.95 -0.67 29.94
CA LEU A 724 5.89 -1.06 28.89
C LEU A 724 7.04 -0.06 28.74
N ASP A 725 7.21 0.88 29.68
CA ASP A 725 8.16 1.99 29.53
C ASP A 725 9.58 1.53 29.19
N GLY A 726 10.16 2.13 28.15
CA GLY A 726 11.49 1.78 27.64
C GLY A 726 11.62 0.40 27.00
N ALA A 727 10.52 -0.35 26.78
CA ALA A 727 10.56 -1.64 26.11
C ALA A 727 10.92 -1.48 24.61
N SER A 728 11.56 -2.51 24.05
CA SER A 728 11.79 -2.59 22.61
C SER A 728 10.59 -3.24 21.93
N ILE A 729 9.86 -2.48 21.12
CA ILE A 729 8.63 -2.92 20.46
C ILE A 729 8.79 -3.06 18.93
N GLU A 730 10.03 -3.31 18.48
CA GLU A 730 10.34 -3.45 17.05
C GLU A 730 9.52 -4.59 16.43
N GLN A 731 8.69 -4.29 15.44
CA GLN A 731 7.78 -5.25 14.78
C GLN A 731 6.83 -5.99 15.74
N ALA A 732 6.59 -5.46 16.95
CA ALA A 732 5.64 -6.04 17.89
C ALA A 732 4.20 -5.84 17.40
N ILE A 733 3.35 -6.84 17.59
CA ILE A 733 1.96 -6.85 17.13
C ILE A 733 1.04 -6.74 18.35
N PHE A 734 0.35 -5.62 18.48
CA PHE A 734 -0.69 -5.33 19.48
C PHE A 734 -2.08 -5.23 18.84
N ALA A 735 -2.28 -5.89 17.70
CA ALA A 735 -3.50 -5.77 16.91
C ALA A 735 -4.72 -6.22 17.73
N SER A 736 -5.75 -5.38 17.80
CA SER A 736 -6.97 -5.62 18.59
C SER A 736 -6.74 -5.86 20.09
N ALA A 737 -5.58 -5.48 20.65
CA ALA A 737 -5.32 -5.56 22.08
C ALA A 737 -6.12 -4.50 22.86
N ARG A 738 -6.33 -4.74 24.16
CA ARG A 738 -7.05 -3.85 25.08
C ARG A 738 -6.09 -3.28 26.11
N GLY A 739 -5.52 -2.11 25.84
CA GLY A 739 -4.49 -1.46 26.65
C GLY A 739 -4.91 -0.14 27.28
N SER A 740 -6.14 -0.03 27.80
CA SER A 740 -6.61 1.18 28.47
C SER A 740 -5.71 1.55 29.65
N GLY A 741 -5.18 2.77 29.66
CA GLY A 741 -4.24 3.25 30.68
C GLY A 741 -2.86 2.57 30.67
N ALA A 742 -2.51 1.82 29.63
CA ALA A 742 -1.16 1.27 29.49
C ALA A 742 -0.12 2.38 29.25
N THR A 743 1.13 2.14 29.62
CA THR A 743 2.22 3.10 29.43
C THR A 743 3.27 2.54 28.47
N PHE A 744 3.64 3.33 27.46
CA PHE A 744 4.63 3.02 26.42
C PHE A 744 5.72 4.10 26.36
N ASP A 745 5.96 4.77 27.47
CA ASP A 745 6.80 5.96 27.50
C ASP A 745 8.25 5.61 27.20
N GLY A 746 8.87 6.33 26.26
CA GLY A 746 10.25 6.10 25.84
C GLY A 746 10.50 4.77 25.12
N CYS A 747 9.46 4.04 24.72
CA CYS A 747 9.59 2.84 23.89
C CYS A 747 10.23 3.17 22.54
N ARG A 748 10.93 2.18 21.98
CA ARG A 748 11.55 2.29 20.65
C ARG A 748 11.25 1.08 19.79
N GLY A 749 10.94 1.31 18.51
CA GLY A 749 10.76 0.20 17.57
C GLY A 749 10.34 0.65 16.18
N ARG A 750 10.67 -0.15 15.17
CA ARG A 750 10.19 0.08 13.80
C ARG A 750 8.93 -0.75 13.54
N ALA A 751 7.92 -0.11 12.94
CA ALA A 751 6.66 -0.70 12.50
C ALA A 751 5.91 -1.54 13.56
N PRO A 752 5.70 -1.05 14.80
CA PRO A 752 4.78 -1.69 15.73
C PRO A 752 3.33 -1.55 15.23
N VAL A 753 2.50 -2.55 15.49
CA VAL A 753 1.10 -2.60 15.02
C VAL A 753 0.13 -2.53 16.19
N PHE A 754 -0.52 -1.37 16.36
CA PHE A 754 -1.57 -1.10 17.36
C PHE A 754 -2.99 -1.12 16.76
N ALA A 755 -3.11 -1.50 15.48
CA ALA A 755 -4.33 -1.42 14.69
C ALA A 755 -5.53 -2.08 15.38
N ARG A 756 -6.69 -1.39 15.34
CA ARG A 756 -7.97 -1.83 15.92
C ARG A 756 -7.94 -2.14 17.43
N GLY A 757 -6.89 -1.73 18.14
CA GLY A 757 -6.80 -1.84 19.60
C GLY A 757 -7.54 -0.72 20.32
N THR A 758 -7.77 -0.93 21.62
CA THR A 758 -8.33 0.08 22.53
C THR A 758 -7.23 0.59 23.45
N TRP A 759 -6.85 1.86 23.29
CA TRP A 759 -5.74 2.51 24.00
C TRP A 759 -6.20 3.77 24.73
N ASP A 760 -7.45 3.77 25.19
CA ASP A 760 -8.04 4.93 25.84
C ASP A 760 -7.29 5.25 27.14
N GLY A 761 -6.87 6.52 27.29
CA GLY A 761 -6.03 6.99 28.39
C GLY A 761 -4.62 6.41 28.42
N ALA A 762 -4.18 5.69 27.39
CA ALA A 762 -2.81 5.17 27.31
C ALA A 762 -1.81 6.31 27.05
N THR A 763 -0.56 6.09 27.47
CA THR A 763 0.54 7.04 27.33
C THR A 763 1.61 6.49 26.40
N PHE A 764 2.08 7.34 25.50
CA PHE A 764 3.07 7.11 24.45
C PHE A 764 4.07 8.28 24.42
N ARG A 765 4.41 8.83 25.58
CA ARG A 765 5.26 10.03 25.69
C ARG A 765 6.66 9.68 25.22
N ALA A 766 7.22 10.53 24.34
CA ALA A 766 8.53 10.30 23.74
C ALA A 766 8.69 8.90 23.09
N LEU A 767 7.59 8.30 22.62
CA LEU A 767 7.63 7.08 21.82
C LEU A 767 8.39 7.36 20.52
N ASP A 768 9.40 6.56 20.22
CA ASP A 768 10.14 6.62 18.95
C ASP A 768 9.77 5.41 18.11
N ALA A 769 8.83 5.61 17.19
CA ALA A 769 8.33 4.53 16.35
C ALA A 769 8.08 4.95 14.89
N LEU A 770 9.01 4.56 14.02
CA LEU A 770 8.88 4.72 12.57
C LEU A 770 7.78 3.80 12.02
N SER A 771 6.86 4.38 11.22
CA SER A 771 5.78 3.67 10.53
C SER A 771 4.86 2.87 11.48
N ALA A 772 4.61 3.38 12.69
CA ALA A 772 3.69 2.76 13.64
C ALA A 772 2.24 2.76 13.09
N ASP A 773 1.51 1.67 13.29
CA ASP A 773 0.15 1.51 12.75
C ASP A 773 -0.91 1.52 13.85
N PHE A 774 -1.69 2.60 13.93
CA PHE A 774 -2.84 2.80 14.80
C PHE A 774 -4.17 2.81 14.03
N SER A 775 -4.21 2.21 12.84
CA SER A 775 -5.40 2.26 11.98
C SER A 775 -6.62 1.62 12.68
N GLY A 776 -7.74 2.35 12.70
CA GLY A 776 -8.98 1.94 13.37
C GLY A 776 -8.88 1.78 14.88
N ALA A 777 -7.81 2.25 15.52
CA ALA A 777 -7.64 2.18 16.97
C ALA A 777 -8.50 3.23 17.70
N SER A 778 -8.87 2.92 18.94
CA SER A 778 -9.43 3.89 19.89
C SER A 778 -8.30 4.48 20.73
N LEU A 779 -8.21 5.81 20.72
CA LEU A 779 -7.15 6.64 21.32
C LEU A 779 -7.78 7.74 22.19
N GLU A 780 -8.95 7.51 22.79
CA GLU A 780 -9.65 8.55 23.55
C GLU A 780 -8.79 8.99 24.74
N ALA A 781 -8.53 10.29 24.86
CA ALA A 781 -7.63 10.87 25.86
C ALA A 781 -6.21 10.25 25.90
N ALA A 782 -5.76 9.61 24.82
CA ALA A 782 -4.40 9.07 24.73
C ALA A 782 -3.35 10.18 24.58
N VAL A 783 -2.14 9.94 25.07
CA VAL A 783 -1.08 10.96 25.15
C VAL A 783 0.15 10.56 24.35
N PHE A 784 0.45 11.29 23.28
CA PHE A 784 1.60 11.14 22.37
C PHE A 784 2.58 12.32 22.45
N GLU A 785 2.65 12.98 23.61
CA GLU A 785 3.49 14.16 23.80
C GLU A 785 4.96 13.89 23.45
N ARG A 786 5.52 14.74 22.57
CA ARG A 786 6.91 14.66 22.10
C ARG A 786 7.29 13.31 21.45
N ALA A 787 6.30 12.54 21.00
CA ALA A 787 6.55 11.30 20.28
C ALA A 787 7.15 11.56 18.90
N VAL A 788 8.01 10.66 18.43
CA VAL A 788 8.62 10.68 17.11
C VAL A 788 8.01 9.54 16.29
N LEU A 789 7.03 9.89 15.46
CA LEU A 789 6.18 8.95 14.73
C LEU A 789 6.09 9.30 13.24
N PRO A 790 7.23 9.33 12.51
CA PRO A 790 7.21 9.52 11.06
C PRO A 790 6.45 8.39 10.38
N GLU A 791 5.65 8.73 9.36
CA GLU A 791 4.82 7.79 8.59
C GLU A 791 3.81 7.00 9.44
N ILE A 792 3.39 7.55 10.58
CA ILE A 792 2.35 6.94 11.41
C ILE A 792 1.05 6.77 10.63
N LYS A 793 0.36 5.65 10.85
CA LYS A 793 -0.97 5.40 10.30
C LYS A 793 -2.02 5.57 11.39
N LEU A 794 -2.92 6.51 11.19
CA LEU A 794 -4.09 6.82 12.03
C LEU A 794 -5.39 6.69 11.22
N VAL A 795 -5.36 5.94 10.11
CA VAL A 795 -6.50 5.78 9.20
C VAL A 795 -7.71 5.24 9.96
N ASP A 796 -8.85 5.92 9.86
CA ASP A 796 -10.10 5.59 10.57
C ASP A 796 -9.96 5.49 12.11
N ALA A 797 -8.88 6.00 12.71
CA ALA A 797 -8.71 6.01 14.15
C ALA A 797 -9.68 6.98 14.83
N ARG A 798 -9.99 6.74 16.10
CA ARG A 798 -10.82 7.62 16.93
C ARG A 798 -10.02 8.08 18.12
N GLY A 799 -10.04 9.37 18.45
CA GLY A 799 -9.19 9.89 19.50
C GLY A 799 -9.67 11.22 20.05
N LYS A 800 -10.90 11.26 20.56
CA LYS A 800 -11.42 12.49 21.17
C LYS A 800 -10.57 12.89 22.37
N GLY A 801 -10.13 14.16 22.41
CA GLY A 801 -9.33 14.68 23.52
C GLY A 801 -7.91 14.11 23.60
N ALA A 802 -7.42 13.44 22.57
CA ALA A 802 -6.04 12.98 22.52
C ALA A 802 -5.05 14.16 22.49
N SER A 803 -3.80 13.93 22.90
CA SER A 803 -2.74 14.94 22.87
C SER A 803 -1.54 14.45 22.06
N PHE A 804 -1.18 15.20 21.03
CA PHE A 804 0.00 15.03 20.17
C PHE A 804 0.95 16.23 20.28
N GLN A 805 0.91 16.94 21.41
CA GLN A 805 1.69 18.17 21.59
C GLN A 805 3.19 17.91 21.38
N GLY A 806 3.80 18.71 20.49
CA GLY A 806 5.22 18.62 20.13
C GLY A 806 5.62 17.30 19.47
N ALA A 807 4.68 16.47 19.02
CA ALA A 807 4.98 15.23 18.33
C ALA A 807 5.48 15.49 16.90
N ARG A 808 6.30 14.57 16.37
CA ARG A 808 6.66 14.54 14.95
C ARG A 808 5.86 13.48 14.22
N LEU A 809 5.02 13.93 13.31
CA LEU A 809 4.08 13.19 12.48
C LEU A 809 4.38 13.45 10.98
N ASP A 810 5.65 13.60 10.61
CA ASP A 810 6.05 13.80 9.21
C ASP A 810 5.50 12.67 8.34
N GLN A 811 4.86 13.03 7.20
CA GLN A 811 4.23 12.06 6.29
C GLN A 811 3.18 11.15 6.95
N ALA A 812 2.52 11.60 8.02
CA ALA A 812 1.45 10.83 8.67
C ALA A 812 0.24 10.61 7.75
N HIS A 813 -0.41 9.45 7.94
CA HIS A 813 -1.62 9.01 7.25
C HIS A 813 -2.81 9.07 8.21
N VAL A 814 -3.67 10.08 8.09
CA VAL A 814 -4.77 10.39 9.02
C VAL A 814 -6.12 10.41 8.29
N GLU A 815 -6.23 9.68 7.18
CA GLU A 815 -7.43 9.65 6.36
C GLU A 815 -8.63 9.07 7.13
N GLY A 816 -9.77 9.78 7.09
CA GLY A 816 -11.01 9.34 7.74
C GLY A 816 -11.00 9.30 9.27
N ALA A 817 -9.90 9.72 9.92
CA ALA A 817 -9.79 9.67 11.37
C ALA A 817 -10.74 10.67 12.06
N ALA A 818 -11.28 10.27 13.21
CA ALA A 818 -12.11 11.12 14.07
C ALA A 818 -11.30 11.58 15.31
N LEU A 819 -10.64 12.73 15.18
CA LEU A 819 -9.74 13.33 16.16
C LEU A 819 -10.30 14.69 16.61
N THR A 820 -11.50 14.70 17.16
CA THR A 820 -12.17 15.92 17.67
C THR A 820 -11.57 16.35 19.00
N ASP A 821 -11.59 17.66 19.29
CA ASP A 821 -11.06 18.24 20.53
C ASP A 821 -9.60 17.82 20.84
N THR A 822 -8.81 17.54 19.80
CA THR A 822 -7.45 16.98 19.93
C THR A 822 -6.40 18.08 19.97
N ASN A 823 -5.36 17.89 20.80
CA ASN A 823 -4.27 18.84 20.94
C ASN A 823 -3.09 18.49 20.02
N PHE A 824 -2.92 19.24 18.94
CA PHE A 824 -1.78 19.18 18.00
C PHE A 824 -0.87 20.42 18.12
N HIS A 825 -0.81 21.04 19.29
CA HIS A 825 0.04 22.21 19.52
C HIS A 825 1.52 21.88 19.22
N GLU A 826 2.16 22.74 18.42
CA GLU A 826 3.55 22.59 17.97
C GLU A 826 3.88 21.24 17.31
N VAL A 827 2.88 20.56 16.71
CA VAL A 827 3.12 19.31 16.00
C VAL A 827 3.88 19.55 14.70
N ASP A 828 4.75 18.61 14.35
CA ASP A 828 5.44 18.59 13.08
C ASP A 828 4.82 17.57 12.14
N ALA A 829 3.95 17.99 11.24
CA ALA A 829 3.15 17.11 10.37
C ALA A 829 3.34 17.46 8.89
N LYS A 830 4.58 17.64 8.44
CA LYS A 830 4.87 18.02 7.04
C LYS A 830 4.47 16.94 6.03
N GLY A 831 3.77 17.36 4.98
CA GLY A 831 3.27 16.53 3.89
C GLY A 831 2.41 15.35 4.34
N SER A 832 1.77 15.47 5.49
CA SER A 832 0.81 14.49 6.02
C SER A 832 -0.54 14.57 5.29
N THR A 833 -1.31 13.49 5.33
CA THR A 833 -2.63 13.37 4.71
C THR A 833 -3.72 13.30 5.79
N TRP A 834 -4.69 14.20 5.70
CA TRP A 834 -5.83 14.36 6.62
C TRP A 834 -7.15 14.33 5.85
N GLU A 835 -7.20 13.62 4.72
CA GLU A 835 -8.36 13.63 3.85
C GLU A 835 -9.59 13.08 4.58
N ASN A 836 -10.70 13.81 4.56
CA ASN A 836 -11.94 13.46 5.26
C ASN A 836 -11.79 13.29 6.79
N ALA A 837 -10.71 13.77 7.40
CA ALA A 837 -10.54 13.70 8.85
C ALA A 837 -11.53 14.63 9.57
N ALA A 838 -12.04 14.19 10.72
CA ALA A 838 -12.87 15.01 11.61
C ALA A 838 -12.01 15.59 12.74
N LEU A 839 -11.80 16.91 12.67
CA LEU A 839 -10.87 17.68 13.51
C LEU A 839 -11.56 18.80 14.28
N ALA A 840 -12.89 18.84 14.31
CA ALA A 840 -13.66 19.89 14.99
C ALA A 840 -13.19 20.12 16.44
N GLY A 841 -13.04 21.39 16.82
CA GLY A 841 -12.57 21.81 18.14
C GLY A 841 -11.06 21.61 18.42
N SER A 842 -10.30 21.03 17.48
CA SER A 842 -8.88 20.72 17.70
C SER A 842 -7.97 21.96 17.66
N SER A 843 -6.76 21.81 18.20
CA SER A 843 -5.75 22.88 18.22
C SER A 843 -4.48 22.48 17.48
N PHE A 844 -4.16 23.18 16.40
CA PHE A 844 -2.92 23.13 15.62
C PHE A 844 -2.08 24.40 15.80
N GLU A 845 -2.17 25.04 16.97
CA GLU A 845 -1.42 26.27 17.23
C GLU A 845 0.09 26.02 17.10
N GLY A 846 0.78 26.83 16.28
CA GLY A 846 2.21 26.69 15.99
C GLY A 846 2.60 25.44 15.19
N ALA A 847 1.65 24.66 14.70
CA ALA A 847 1.92 23.42 13.97
C ALA A 847 2.60 23.67 12.61
N ARG A 848 3.43 22.70 12.18
CA ARG A 848 4.00 22.67 10.82
C ARG A 848 3.22 21.69 9.96
N LEU A 849 2.54 22.21 8.95
CA LEU A 849 1.66 21.49 8.03
C LEU A 849 2.04 21.80 6.56
N ASP A 850 3.32 22.08 6.30
CA ASP A 850 3.83 22.37 4.95
C ASP A 850 3.45 21.25 3.98
N GLY A 851 2.75 21.59 2.90
CA GLY A 851 2.32 20.63 1.88
C GLY A 851 1.32 19.57 2.37
N ALA A 852 0.72 19.72 3.55
CA ALA A 852 -0.27 18.77 4.07
C ALA A 852 -1.55 18.77 3.23
N VAL A 853 -2.24 17.63 3.17
CA VAL A 853 -3.49 17.45 2.41
C VAL A 853 -4.67 17.34 3.36
N LEU A 854 -5.48 18.40 3.49
CA LEU A 854 -6.67 18.47 4.36
C LEU A 854 -7.98 18.49 3.55
N THR A 855 -7.96 17.92 2.34
CA THR A 855 -9.11 17.94 1.43
C THR A 855 -10.34 17.31 2.10
N ARG A 856 -11.49 18.02 2.07
CA ARG A 856 -12.76 17.60 2.70
C ARG A 856 -12.72 17.35 4.22
N ALA A 857 -11.66 17.71 4.93
CA ALA A 857 -11.63 17.60 6.38
C ALA A 857 -12.67 18.52 7.05
N THR A 858 -13.15 18.15 8.24
CA THR A 858 -14.01 19.01 9.07
C THR A 858 -13.18 19.64 10.19
N CYS A 859 -12.95 20.93 10.08
CA CYS A 859 -12.13 21.74 10.98
C CYS A 859 -12.95 22.88 11.63
N GLU A 860 -14.22 22.63 11.94
CA GLU A 860 -15.09 23.63 12.57
C GLU A 860 -14.50 24.08 13.92
N GLY A 861 -14.37 25.39 14.11
CA GLY A 861 -13.80 25.97 15.33
C GLY A 861 -12.35 25.59 15.63
N THR A 862 -11.64 24.98 14.67
CA THR A 862 -10.25 24.53 14.86
C THR A 862 -9.30 25.72 14.94
N LYS A 863 -8.28 25.61 15.81
CA LYS A 863 -7.28 26.67 16.02
C LYS A 863 -6.02 26.37 15.22
N PHE A 864 -5.76 27.11 14.15
CA PHE A 864 -4.51 27.11 13.38
C PHE A 864 -3.65 28.36 13.66
N LEU A 865 -3.78 28.95 14.87
CA LEU A 865 -3.06 30.16 15.27
C LEU A 865 -1.56 29.99 15.01
N ARG A 866 -0.97 30.87 14.18
CA ARG A 866 0.46 30.84 13.80
C ARG A 866 0.94 29.52 13.18
N ALA A 867 0.03 28.67 12.69
CA ALA A 867 0.40 27.43 12.01
C ALA A 867 1.04 27.72 10.64
N ASN A 868 1.95 26.85 10.22
CA ASN A 868 2.55 26.90 8.88
C ASN A 868 1.86 25.91 7.94
N LEU A 869 1.01 26.42 7.06
CA LEU A 869 0.21 25.71 6.06
C LEU A 869 0.69 26.00 4.63
N LYS A 870 1.97 26.38 4.46
CA LYS A 870 2.52 26.73 3.16
C LYS A 870 2.33 25.60 2.14
N GLY A 871 1.73 25.91 0.99
CA GLY A 871 1.45 24.95 -0.07
C GLY A 871 0.49 23.81 0.31
N ALA A 872 -0.21 23.90 1.44
CA ALA A 872 -1.15 22.88 1.87
C ALA A 872 -2.40 22.86 0.97
N ASN A 873 -3.02 21.68 0.83
CA ASN A 873 -4.25 21.49 0.08
C ASN A 873 -5.45 21.38 1.02
N LEU A 874 -6.17 22.49 1.19
CA LEU A 874 -7.40 22.63 1.98
C LEU A 874 -8.67 22.67 1.08
N GLY A 875 -8.61 22.09 -0.12
CA GLY A 875 -9.74 22.06 -1.04
C GLY A 875 -10.99 21.42 -0.41
N ARG A 876 -12.14 22.10 -0.50
CA ARG A 876 -13.42 21.64 0.06
C ARG A 876 -13.42 21.37 1.58
N VAL A 877 -12.47 21.92 2.33
CA VAL A 877 -12.46 21.82 3.80
C VAL A 877 -13.70 22.53 4.38
N GLN A 878 -14.21 22.02 5.50
CA GLN A 878 -15.26 22.67 6.29
C GLN A 878 -14.64 23.25 7.56
N ALA A 879 -14.23 24.51 7.52
CA ALA A 879 -13.50 25.20 8.58
C ALA A 879 -14.26 26.47 9.04
N ASP A 880 -15.58 26.34 9.18
CA ASP A 880 -16.44 27.41 9.71
C ASP A 880 -15.97 27.79 11.14
N ARG A 881 -15.87 29.09 11.42
CA ARG A 881 -15.35 29.66 12.69
C ARG A 881 -13.93 29.22 13.08
N ALA A 882 -13.11 28.73 12.14
CA ALA A 882 -11.72 28.40 12.42
C ALA A 882 -10.88 29.67 12.70
N ASN A 883 -9.87 29.54 13.55
CA ASN A 883 -8.92 30.62 13.86
C ASN A 883 -7.59 30.38 13.15
N LEU A 884 -7.28 31.18 12.13
CA LEU A 884 -6.02 31.14 11.38
C LEU A 884 -5.21 32.44 11.55
N ASP A 885 -5.38 33.15 12.66
CA ASP A 885 -4.65 34.40 12.93
C ASP A 885 -3.12 34.15 12.87
N GLY A 886 -2.41 35.02 12.14
CA GLY A 886 -0.96 34.92 11.93
C GLY A 886 -0.46 33.63 11.25
N ALA A 887 -1.35 32.80 10.70
CA ALA A 887 -0.96 31.57 10.01
C ALA A 887 -0.29 31.86 8.66
N ASN A 888 0.57 30.95 8.20
CA ASN A 888 1.21 31.03 6.90
C ASN A 888 0.55 30.08 5.90
N LEU A 889 -0.22 30.61 4.95
CA LEU A 889 -0.93 29.88 3.90
C LEU A 889 -0.35 30.17 2.49
N ASP A 890 0.89 30.66 2.37
CA ASP A 890 1.50 30.98 1.07
C ASP A 890 1.37 29.81 0.07
N GLY A 891 0.72 30.06 -1.06
CA GLY A 891 0.48 29.08 -2.12
C GLY A 891 -0.51 27.95 -1.78
N ALA A 892 -1.26 28.05 -0.68
CA ALA A 892 -2.24 27.02 -0.30
C ALA A 892 -3.46 26.98 -1.23
N ASP A 893 -4.06 25.80 -1.38
CA ASP A 893 -5.28 25.58 -2.16
C ASP A 893 -6.52 25.55 -1.25
N LEU A 894 -7.40 26.53 -1.42
CA LEU A 894 -8.66 26.70 -0.68
C LEU A 894 -9.88 26.58 -1.60
N ARG A 895 -9.75 25.97 -2.79
CA ARG A 895 -10.87 25.90 -3.74
C ARG A 895 -12.09 25.23 -3.11
N GLN A 896 -13.23 25.91 -3.21
CA GLN A 896 -14.52 25.44 -2.67
C GLN A 896 -14.50 25.16 -1.15
N ALA A 897 -13.55 25.71 -0.40
CA ALA A 897 -13.54 25.62 1.06
C ALA A 897 -14.73 26.40 1.66
N ARG A 898 -15.24 25.93 2.80
CA ARG A 898 -16.21 26.65 3.64
C ARG A 898 -15.51 27.16 4.88
N MET A 899 -15.47 28.47 5.05
CA MET A 899 -14.75 29.20 6.09
C MET A 899 -15.59 30.40 6.56
N HIS A 900 -16.90 30.19 6.75
CA HIS A 900 -17.81 31.20 7.26
C HIS A 900 -17.37 31.66 8.66
N GLU A 901 -17.30 32.96 8.89
CA GLU A 901 -16.90 33.55 10.19
C GLU A 901 -15.49 33.11 10.67
N ALA A 902 -14.62 32.66 9.77
CA ALA A 902 -13.23 32.32 10.09
C ALA A 902 -12.36 33.58 10.30
N ARG A 903 -11.29 33.44 11.09
CA ARG A 903 -10.33 34.52 11.40
C ARG A 903 -8.99 34.30 10.70
N PHE A 904 -8.42 35.36 10.15
CA PHE A 904 -7.16 35.40 9.39
C PHE A 904 -6.35 36.67 9.71
N GLU A 905 -6.50 37.23 10.92
CA GLU A 905 -5.87 38.50 11.28
C GLU A 905 -4.34 38.40 11.16
N GLY A 906 -3.75 39.25 10.32
CA GLY A 906 -2.31 39.24 10.06
C GLY A 906 -1.75 37.96 9.41
N ALA A 907 -2.60 37.09 8.85
CA ALA A 907 -2.17 35.87 8.20
C ALA A 907 -1.51 36.15 6.84
N ASN A 908 -0.59 35.27 6.43
CA ASN A 908 0.02 35.30 5.10
C ASN A 908 -0.75 34.40 4.14
N LEU A 909 -1.51 34.97 3.21
CA LEU A 909 -2.27 34.29 2.16
C LEU A 909 -1.73 34.62 0.75
N GLN A 910 -0.45 34.95 0.62
CA GLN A 910 0.15 35.22 -0.69
C GLN A 910 -0.04 34.01 -1.62
N ASN A 911 -0.32 34.26 -2.90
CA ASN A 911 -0.44 33.23 -3.95
C ASN A 911 -1.50 32.12 -3.68
N VAL A 912 -2.41 32.31 -2.71
CA VAL A 912 -3.45 31.34 -2.36
C VAL A 912 -4.44 31.15 -3.52
N ILE A 913 -4.94 29.92 -3.68
CA ILE A 913 -5.97 29.58 -4.67
C ILE A 913 -7.31 29.34 -3.96
N ALA A 914 -8.13 30.37 -3.79
CA ALA A 914 -9.42 30.36 -3.08
C ALA A 914 -10.63 30.49 -4.02
N GLY A 915 -10.53 29.95 -5.23
CA GLY A 915 -11.63 30.01 -6.21
C GLY A 915 -12.90 29.33 -5.69
N ARG A 916 -14.03 30.06 -5.72
CA ARG A 916 -15.34 29.61 -5.19
C ARG A 916 -15.35 29.21 -3.71
N ALA A 917 -14.39 29.70 -2.91
CA ALA A 917 -14.42 29.52 -1.46
C ALA A 917 -15.53 30.39 -0.84
N ASP A 918 -16.11 29.92 0.27
CA ASP A 918 -17.02 30.69 1.11
C ASP A 918 -16.25 31.23 2.32
N LEU A 919 -15.99 32.53 2.31
CA LEU A 919 -15.31 33.32 3.33
C LEU A 919 -16.24 34.42 3.86
N SER A 920 -17.55 34.21 3.76
CA SER A 920 -18.54 35.19 4.21
C SER A 920 -18.37 35.48 5.71
N ARG A 921 -18.46 36.77 6.07
CA ARG A 921 -18.25 37.27 7.44
C ARG A 921 -16.90 36.93 8.08
N SER A 922 -15.90 36.55 7.30
CA SER A 922 -14.54 36.29 7.82
C SER A 922 -13.80 37.57 8.21
N HIS A 923 -12.82 37.44 9.10
CA HIS A 923 -11.97 38.53 9.57
C HIS A 923 -10.58 38.42 8.92
N LEU A 924 -10.32 39.23 7.90
CA LEU A 924 -9.07 39.27 7.12
C LEU A 924 -8.28 40.57 7.38
N VAL A 925 -8.43 41.16 8.56
CA VAL A 925 -7.80 42.43 8.92
C VAL A 925 -6.27 42.31 8.88
N SER A 926 -5.62 43.22 8.16
CA SER A 926 -4.16 43.23 7.96
C SER A 926 -3.56 41.95 7.35
N ALA A 927 -4.38 41.09 6.72
CA ALA A 927 -3.90 39.89 6.03
C ALA A 927 -3.15 40.23 4.74
N ASP A 928 -2.15 39.42 4.40
CA ASP A 928 -1.42 39.56 3.13
C ASP A 928 -2.03 38.64 2.06
N LEU A 929 -2.77 39.21 1.11
CA LEU A 929 -3.48 38.49 0.05
C LEU A 929 -2.84 38.76 -1.32
N THR A 930 -1.56 39.15 -1.35
CA THR A 930 -0.86 39.53 -2.58
C THR A 930 -0.86 38.38 -3.59
N ASN A 931 -1.22 38.65 -4.84
CA ASN A 931 -1.35 37.67 -5.93
C ASN A 931 -2.32 36.49 -5.66
N ALA A 932 -3.18 36.57 -4.65
CA ALA A 932 -4.14 35.52 -4.34
C ALA A 932 -5.28 35.46 -5.39
N ASN A 933 -5.82 34.27 -5.61
CA ASN A 933 -6.93 34.01 -6.54
C ASN A 933 -8.23 33.72 -5.80
N PHE A 934 -9.12 34.70 -5.74
CA PHE A 934 -10.45 34.65 -5.14
C PHE A 934 -11.57 34.64 -6.20
N ARG A 935 -11.30 34.15 -7.41
CA ARG A 935 -12.29 34.14 -8.50
C ARG A 935 -13.59 33.44 -8.07
N ALA A 936 -14.71 34.14 -8.18
CA ALA A 936 -16.03 33.68 -7.76
C ALA A 936 -16.15 33.25 -6.29
N ALA A 937 -15.28 33.75 -5.40
CA ALA A 937 -15.38 33.52 -3.95
C ALA A 937 -16.53 34.34 -3.34
N LEU A 938 -17.10 33.84 -2.24
CA LEU A 938 -18.09 34.54 -1.44
C LEU A 938 -17.39 35.21 -0.26
N LEU A 939 -17.30 36.54 -0.28
CA LEU A 939 -16.66 37.33 0.78
C LEU A 939 -17.68 38.20 1.52
N SER A 940 -18.98 38.08 1.24
CA SER A 940 -20.00 39.00 1.74
C SER A 940 -19.94 39.21 3.26
N GLY A 941 -19.89 40.46 3.70
CA GLY A 941 -19.81 40.82 5.12
C GLY A 941 -18.44 40.62 5.76
N SER A 942 -17.40 40.26 5.02
CA SER A 942 -16.05 40.10 5.56
C SER A 942 -15.34 41.43 5.83
N SER A 943 -14.41 41.43 6.78
CA SER A 943 -13.55 42.59 7.07
C SER A 943 -12.18 42.41 6.45
N LEU A 944 -11.86 43.23 5.46
CA LEU A 944 -10.57 43.28 4.74
C LEU A 944 -9.79 44.56 5.08
N ALA A 945 -10.08 45.18 6.23
CA ALA A 945 -9.45 46.43 6.62
C ALA A 945 -7.92 46.29 6.70
N LYS A 946 -7.18 47.21 6.07
CA LYS A 946 -5.71 47.21 5.98
C LYS A 946 -5.10 45.96 5.32
N ALA A 947 -5.88 45.12 4.64
CA ALA A 947 -5.36 43.95 3.96
C ALA A 947 -4.59 44.32 2.69
N LYS A 948 -3.63 43.49 2.28
CA LYS A 948 -2.88 43.69 1.04
C LYS A 948 -3.47 42.87 -0.10
N LEU A 949 -4.16 43.50 -1.05
CA LEU A 949 -4.79 42.83 -2.20
C LEU A 949 -4.03 43.07 -3.52
N ASP A 950 -2.79 43.53 -3.45
CA ASP A 950 -2.01 43.87 -4.64
C ASP A 950 -1.86 42.64 -5.57
N GLY A 951 -2.23 42.79 -6.84
CA GLY A 951 -2.23 41.71 -7.84
C GLY A 951 -3.29 40.61 -7.65
N ALA A 952 -4.15 40.69 -6.63
CA ALA A 952 -5.15 39.67 -6.36
C ALA A 952 -6.24 39.59 -7.46
N ASP A 953 -6.77 38.39 -7.70
CA ASP A 953 -7.83 38.12 -8.66
C ASP A 953 -9.18 37.91 -7.96
N LEU A 954 -10.01 38.94 -7.95
CA LEU A 954 -11.35 38.97 -7.33
C LEU A 954 -12.47 38.94 -8.39
N ARG A 955 -12.18 38.50 -9.62
CA ARG A 955 -13.19 38.47 -10.68
C ARG A 955 -14.39 37.60 -10.30
N ASP A 956 -15.58 38.10 -10.58
CA ASP A 956 -16.85 37.44 -10.26
C ASP A 956 -17.08 37.16 -8.74
N ALA A 957 -16.27 37.72 -7.84
CA ALA A 957 -16.40 37.51 -6.40
C ALA A 957 -17.55 38.34 -5.79
N ASP A 958 -18.16 37.84 -4.71
CA ASP A 958 -19.19 38.56 -3.96
C ASP A 958 -18.59 39.30 -2.77
N LEU A 959 -18.44 40.61 -2.89
CA LEU A 959 -17.87 41.51 -1.88
C LEU A 959 -18.94 42.37 -1.19
N ARG A 960 -20.22 41.97 -1.24
CA ARG A 960 -21.30 42.77 -0.63
C ARG A 960 -21.06 43.02 0.85
N ARG A 961 -21.25 44.26 1.31
CA ARG A 961 -21.09 44.64 2.73
C ARG A 961 -19.70 44.34 3.31
N CYS A 962 -18.66 44.24 2.48
CA CYS A 962 -17.29 44.10 2.96
C CYS A 962 -16.73 45.43 3.42
N THR A 963 -15.82 45.42 4.40
CA THR A 963 -15.04 46.60 4.80
C THR A 963 -13.66 46.56 4.14
N LEU A 964 -13.31 47.59 3.38
CA LEU A 964 -12.04 47.71 2.63
C LEU A 964 -11.16 48.88 3.12
N SER A 965 -11.54 49.58 4.19
CA SER A 965 -10.82 50.74 4.71
C SER A 965 -9.31 50.47 4.88
N GLY A 966 -8.49 51.24 4.16
CA GLY A 966 -7.03 51.15 4.19
C GLY A 966 -6.41 49.95 3.47
N ALA A 967 -7.16 49.17 2.69
CA ALA A 967 -6.61 48.03 1.93
C ALA A 967 -5.83 48.47 0.67
N SER A 968 -4.64 47.90 0.44
CA SER A 968 -3.88 48.12 -0.81
C SER A 968 -4.49 47.27 -1.93
N ARG A 969 -4.67 47.85 -3.13
CA ARG A 969 -5.41 47.24 -4.24
C ARG A 969 -4.74 47.45 -5.60
N SER A 970 -3.42 47.59 -5.62
CA SER A 970 -2.65 47.88 -6.84
C SER A 970 -2.67 46.66 -7.76
N GLY A 971 -3.22 46.80 -8.97
CA GLY A 971 -3.29 45.71 -9.94
C GLY A 971 -4.31 44.60 -9.60
N THR A 972 -5.20 44.84 -8.63
CA THR A 972 -6.29 43.91 -8.29
C THR A 972 -7.31 43.80 -9.44
N LYS A 973 -7.73 42.57 -9.78
CA LYS A 973 -8.69 42.31 -10.86
C LYS A 973 -10.11 42.18 -10.28
N LEU A 974 -11.00 43.13 -10.61
CA LEU A 974 -12.37 43.20 -10.06
C LEU A 974 -13.48 42.99 -11.11
N MET A 975 -13.16 42.57 -12.33
CA MET A 975 -14.16 42.38 -13.39
C MET A 975 -15.26 41.41 -12.93
N GLY A 976 -16.52 41.87 -12.95
CA GLY A 976 -17.69 41.08 -12.54
C GLY A 976 -17.88 40.95 -11.01
N ALA A 977 -17.02 41.55 -10.18
CA ALA A 977 -17.16 41.50 -8.73
C ALA A 977 -18.37 42.32 -8.24
N ASN A 978 -19.10 41.79 -7.26
CA ASN A 978 -20.26 42.45 -6.66
C ASN A 978 -19.85 43.23 -5.40
N ILE A 979 -19.65 44.54 -5.54
CA ILE A 979 -19.17 45.44 -4.47
C ILE A 979 -20.29 46.27 -3.82
N ARG A 980 -21.56 45.87 -3.95
CA ARG A 980 -22.69 46.63 -3.38
C ARG A 980 -22.58 46.73 -1.85
N ASP A 981 -22.84 47.92 -1.30
CA ASP A 981 -22.76 48.23 0.13
C ASP A 981 -21.38 47.97 0.76
N ALA A 982 -20.31 47.84 -0.04
CA ALA A 982 -18.96 47.78 0.50
C ALA A 982 -18.58 49.15 1.11
N VAL A 983 -17.98 49.12 2.31
CA VAL A 983 -17.52 50.31 3.03
C VAL A 983 -16.04 50.51 2.70
N ASP A 984 -15.73 51.68 2.15
CA ASP A 984 -14.38 52.15 1.80
C ASP A 984 -14.29 53.61 2.28
N ASP A 985 -13.16 54.01 2.86
CA ASP A 985 -12.96 55.35 3.44
C ASP A 985 -12.67 56.42 2.38
#